data_AF-A0A2N2VJA0-F1
#
_entry.id   AF-A0A2N2VJA0-F1
#
_cell.length_a   1.000
_cell.length_b   1.000
_cell.length_c   1.000
_cell.angle_alpha   90.00
_cell.angle_beta   90.00
_cell.angle_gamma   90.00
#
_symmetry.space_group_name_H-M   'P 1'
#
loop_
_entity.id
_entity.type
_entity.pdbx_description
1 polymer ?
#
loop_
_entity_poly.entity_id
_entity_poly.type
_entity_poly.pdbx_seq_one_letter_code
_entity_poly.pdbx_strand_id
1 'polypeptide(L)'
;MASIERTAYPRFKRNPLAKELDALYTPTDEELGFALKFARKPQLRFGLLVLLKSFQRLGYFPSIDEVPPTVVQHLQAASDLGAVDLPTYEERTLYRHHQAIRERLGVSAWGDSGLRIASEAMSTAAKVMDNPADLINVAIEELVRQRIELPAFSTLDRLSRRVRTLINGRFFAEVTEKLSAVEREQLDALLEIGNSPQKKSLFFTLKQLPKRSSLEHLQDLLDHIVKLSDTVGADHHLTGIPYAKIKHFAAEAKALDAAELKNFAPPKRYVLLLSLIHRARVQARDDLADMFIKRMSHIHRRGKDELERLRIKYRQKTEHLVATLADVIQVLETQTADELAGKTIRSLLTTRGGTKSLQEDCDAISAFSGDNYFPLLWRFYRSHRPTLFRMVHLLKMTSTSEDKSLMDAVDVLLTYETRKGAWIDGAVDFSFTNERWKRTVLTKTDEGDRINRQHFEVCVFSALAAEIKSGDVSIQGSEAYADYRDQLLSWEDCEPLMADYCQQLGFPDDASGFTDNLRNWLTDTAAEVDAGFPENKSLGIDESGFPILKRSGPREPKASARALESALLQRLPERNVIDVLCNVAHWTSWNRHFGPLSGSDPKIENPGERYILTTFTYGCNLGPAQASRHLRGAVTPHMLSFINRRHANANKLNAALKDIINRYHAFELPKVWGEGKSAAADGTKFDMFDQNLLAEYHIRYGGYGGIAYHHVADNYVALFSHFIPCGVWEAVFIIEGLLQNKSDIQPDTVHADTQGQSAPVFALAYLLGIKLMPRIRNWHDLVFFRPTKETSYQHIDMLFKDVVDWELIETHWKDLLRVVLSIKAGKISSSTLLRKLGNYSRKNRLYQAFRELGRVVRTAFLLSYISDIELRDQITATTNKVEAYNGFSKWLFFGGEGIIADNDPEEQEKVIKYNDLVANAVIFHNVVDQTRILRELKQEGFPVNREDIATLSPYVTSHIKRFGDYIIDVEAVPEPIDPSLPI
;
A
#
# COMPACT_ATOMS: atom_id res chain seq x y z
N MET A 1 -6.05 4.42 30.30
CA MET A 1 -5.85 3.01 30.66
C MET A 1 -5.48 2.32 29.36
N ALA A 2 -4.34 1.66 29.30
CA ALA A 2 -4.03 0.73 28.22
C ALA A 2 -4.58 -0.64 28.62
N SER A 3 -5.25 -1.32 27.70
CA SER A 3 -5.56 -2.74 27.91
C SER A 3 -4.26 -3.54 27.79
N ILE A 4 -4.02 -4.43 28.76
CA ILE A 4 -2.88 -5.36 28.77
C ILE A 4 -2.78 -6.16 27.47
N GLU A 5 -3.94 -6.45 26.86
CA GLU A 5 -4.06 -7.18 25.61
C GLU A 5 -3.44 -6.48 24.40
N ARG A 6 -3.25 -5.17 24.46
CA ARG A 6 -2.66 -4.35 23.39
C ARG A 6 -1.16 -4.13 23.56
N THR A 7 -0.56 -4.69 24.60
CA THR A 7 0.85 -4.50 24.92
C THR A 7 1.64 -5.78 24.70
N ALA A 8 2.96 -5.65 24.54
CA ALA A 8 3.93 -6.72 24.56
C ALA A 8 4.16 -7.28 25.97
N TYR A 9 3.34 -6.89 26.96
CA TYR A 9 3.44 -7.39 28.32
C TYR A 9 3.26 -8.92 28.31
N PRO A 10 4.26 -9.69 28.76
CA PRO A 10 4.22 -11.14 28.68
C PRO A 10 3.05 -11.72 29.46
N ARG A 11 2.38 -12.72 28.88
CA ARG A 11 1.27 -13.45 29.51
C ARG A 11 1.30 -14.90 29.08
N PHE A 12 0.69 -15.76 29.90
CA PHE A 12 0.37 -17.11 29.46
C PHE A 12 -0.60 -17.06 28.28
N LYS A 13 -0.33 -17.87 27.26
CA LYS A 13 -1.27 -18.09 26.16
C LYS A 13 -2.49 -18.83 26.73
N ARG A 14 -3.71 -18.41 26.36
CA ARG A 14 -4.94 -19.11 26.78
C ARG A 14 -4.94 -20.57 26.31
N ASN A 15 -4.52 -20.79 25.05
CA ASN A 15 -4.42 -22.11 24.42
C ASN A 15 -3.02 -22.26 23.78
N PRO A 16 -1.99 -22.68 24.53
CA PRO A 16 -0.66 -22.95 23.97
C PRO A 16 -0.70 -24.24 23.13
N LEU A 17 0.05 -24.27 22.03
CA LEU A 17 0.18 -25.49 21.20
C LEU A 17 1.14 -26.49 21.88
N ALA A 18 0.99 -27.79 21.62
CA ALA A 18 1.88 -28.82 22.17
C ALA A 18 3.37 -28.53 21.89
N LYS A 19 3.73 -28.21 20.64
CA LYS A 19 5.10 -27.81 20.26
C LYS A 19 5.62 -26.59 21.04
N GLU A 20 4.73 -25.67 21.43
CA GLU A 20 5.11 -24.50 22.23
C GLU A 20 5.32 -24.87 23.71
N LEU A 21 4.55 -25.82 24.23
CA LEU A 21 4.75 -26.38 25.56
C LEU A 21 6.13 -27.06 25.64
N ASP A 22 6.46 -27.88 24.64
CA ASP A 22 7.74 -28.57 24.52
C ASP A 22 8.92 -27.59 24.47
N ALA A 23 8.85 -26.58 23.60
CA ALA A 23 9.97 -25.66 23.38
C ALA A 23 10.21 -24.69 24.55
N LEU A 24 9.16 -24.26 25.24
CA LEU A 24 9.25 -23.16 26.22
C LEU A 24 9.25 -23.64 27.66
N TYR A 25 8.56 -24.74 27.96
CA TYR A 25 8.32 -25.16 29.34
C TYR A 25 9.02 -26.46 29.71
N THR A 26 9.58 -27.22 28.77
CA THR A 26 10.40 -28.40 29.12
C THR A 26 11.66 -27.97 29.90
N PRO A 27 11.86 -28.45 31.15
CA PRO A 27 13.05 -28.15 31.93
C PRO A 27 14.29 -28.82 31.32
N THR A 28 15.44 -28.14 31.39
CA THR A 28 16.73 -28.75 31.04
C THR A 28 17.32 -29.51 32.24
N ASP A 29 18.27 -30.41 31.99
CA ASP A 29 18.95 -31.17 33.06
C ASP A 29 19.61 -30.26 34.10
N GLU A 30 20.15 -29.11 33.67
CA GLU A 30 20.72 -28.11 34.58
C GLU A 30 19.66 -27.44 35.48
N GLU A 31 18.46 -27.20 34.95
CA GLU A 31 17.34 -26.61 35.70
C GLU A 31 16.77 -27.60 36.71
N LEU A 32 16.64 -28.87 36.33
CA LEU A 32 16.28 -29.96 37.24
C LEU A 32 17.33 -30.11 38.36
N GLY A 33 18.61 -30.09 38.00
CA GLY A 33 19.72 -30.12 38.95
C GLY A 33 19.72 -28.93 39.92
N PHE A 34 19.39 -27.72 39.43
CA PHE A 34 19.23 -26.53 40.26
C PHE A 34 18.09 -26.69 41.27
N ALA A 35 16.92 -27.15 40.83
CA ALA A 35 15.77 -27.34 41.70
C ALA A 35 16.03 -28.38 42.79
N LEU A 36 16.70 -29.49 42.45
CA LEU A 36 17.10 -30.55 43.38
C LEU A 36 18.06 -30.05 44.48
N LYS A 37 19.00 -29.17 44.12
CA LYS A 37 19.97 -28.59 45.06
C LYS A 37 19.35 -27.56 46.00
N PHE A 38 18.41 -26.75 45.50
CA PHE A 38 17.88 -25.61 46.24
C PHE A 38 16.72 -25.97 47.19
N ALA A 39 15.81 -26.84 46.77
CA ALA A 39 14.64 -27.24 47.56
C ALA A 39 14.73 -28.69 48.03
N ARG A 40 14.41 -28.96 49.31
CA ARG A 40 14.47 -30.31 49.90
C ARG A 40 13.20 -31.14 49.72
N LYS A 41 12.02 -30.50 49.75
CA LYS A 41 10.71 -31.17 49.62
C LYS A 41 10.29 -31.28 48.14
N PRO A 42 9.70 -32.40 47.68
CA PRO A 42 9.23 -32.56 46.30
C PRO A 42 8.30 -31.43 45.82
N GLN A 43 7.32 -31.04 46.64
CA GLN A 43 6.38 -29.95 46.32
C GLN A 43 7.10 -28.60 46.12
N LEU A 44 8.10 -28.28 46.96
CA LEU A 44 8.86 -27.04 46.82
C LEU A 44 9.84 -27.07 45.63
N ARG A 45 10.35 -28.24 45.26
CA ARG A 45 11.14 -28.43 44.02
C ARG A 45 10.28 -28.16 42.80
N PHE A 46 9.10 -28.77 42.75
CA PHE A 46 8.17 -28.58 41.64
C PHE A 46 7.70 -27.12 41.55
N GLY A 47 7.31 -26.50 42.67
CA GLY A 47 6.96 -25.09 42.70
C GLY A 47 8.10 -24.16 42.29
N LEU A 48 9.37 -24.48 42.60
CA LEU A 48 10.52 -23.71 42.16
C LEU A 48 10.73 -23.83 40.64
N LEU A 49 10.55 -25.02 40.07
CA LEU A 49 10.61 -25.24 38.62
C LEU A 49 9.49 -24.50 37.90
N VAL A 50 8.25 -24.57 38.40
CA VAL A 50 7.12 -23.83 37.86
C VAL A 50 7.40 -22.33 37.86
N LEU A 51 7.90 -21.77 38.97
CA LEU A 51 8.26 -20.35 39.04
C LEU A 51 9.44 -20.00 38.11
N LEU A 52 10.44 -20.87 37.99
CA LEU A 52 11.59 -20.64 37.10
C LEU A 52 11.17 -20.57 35.63
N LYS A 53 10.43 -21.58 35.15
CA LYS A 53 9.96 -21.62 33.75
C LYS A 53 8.95 -20.53 33.47
N SER A 54 8.10 -20.20 34.45
CA SER A 54 7.19 -19.06 34.36
C SER A 54 7.96 -17.74 34.26
N PHE A 55 9.00 -17.53 35.07
CA PHE A 55 9.79 -16.30 35.04
C PHE A 55 10.60 -16.17 33.74
N GLN A 56 11.23 -17.24 33.25
CA GLN A 56 11.92 -17.23 31.96
C GLN A 56 11.00 -16.81 30.82
N ARG A 57 9.71 -17.20 30.89
CA ARG A 57 8.72 -16.82 29.88
C ARG A 57 8.15 -15.41 30.08
N LEU A 58 7.88 -15.02 31.32
CA LEU A 58 7.11 -13.82 31.65
C LEU A 58 7.95 -12.60 32.03
N GLY A 59 9.18 -12.81 32.50
CA GLY A 59 10.03 -11.75 33.05
C GLY A 59 9.56 -11.19 34.41
N TYR A 60 8.55 -11.80 35.03
CA TYR A 60 8.04 -11.50 36.37
C TYR A 60 7.54 -12.79 37.04
N PHE A 61 7.33 -12.75 38.37
CA PHE A 61 6.79 -13.88 39.12
C PHE A 61 5.24 -13.82 39.16
N PRO A 62 4.51 -14.75 38.49
CA PRO A 62 3.06 -14.84 38.62
C PRO A 62 2.66 -15.46 39.97
N SER A 63 1.39 -15.34 40.35
CA SER A 63 0.87 -16.21 41.41
C SER A 63 0.91 -17.67 40.92
N ILE A 64 1.20 -18.61 41.81
CA ILE A 64 1.30 -20.02 41.41
C ILE A 64 -0.05 -20.56 40.90
N ASP A 65 -1.15 -20.01 41.41
CA ASP A 65 -2.52 -20.38 41.03
C ASP A 65 -2.93 -19.79 39.66
N GLU A 66 -2.18 -18.81 39.14
CA GLU A 66 -2.42 -18.21 37.83
C GLU A 66 -1.73 -18.98 36.69
N VAL A 67 -0.90 -19.98 37.00
CA VAL A 67 -0.21 -20.80 36.00
C VAL A 67 -1.22 -21.75 35.35
N PRO A 68 -1.36 -21.78 34.01
CA PRO A 68 -2.33 -22.63 33.34
C PRO A 68 -2.16 -24.11 33.69
N PRO A 69 -3.26 -24.85 33.94
CA PRO A 69 -3.19 -26.27 34.24
C PRO A 69 -2.42 -27.08 33.18
N THR A 70 -2.52 -26.70 31.91
CA THR A 70 -1.80 -27.34 30.80
C THR A 70 -0.28 -27.21 30.92
N VAL A 71 0.22 -26.06 31.38
CA VAL A 71 1.65 -25.83 31.64
C VAL A 71 2.11 -26.64 32.85
N VAL A 72 1.30 -26.69 33.91
CA VAL A 72 1.60 -27.48 35.11
C VAL A 72 1.67 -28.97 34.77
N GLN A 73 0.70 -29.48 34.02
CA GLN A 73 0.66 -30.88 33.57
C GLN A 73 1.85 -31.23 32.67
N HIS A 74 2.22 -30.34 31.74
CA HIS A 74 3.42 -30.51 30.91
C HIS A 74 4.70 -30.61 31.75
N LEU A 75 4.87 -29.69 32.70
CA LEU A 75 6.02 -29.69 33.61
C LEU A 75 6.08 -30.94 34.49
N GLN A 76 4.93 -31.45 34.95
CA GLN A 76 4.87 -32.71 35.71
C GLN A 76 5.33 -33.89 34.85
N ALA A 77 4.84 -33.99 33.61
CA ALA A 77 5.23 -35.05 32.69
C ALA A 77 6.73 -34.98 32.32
N ALA A 78 7.29 -33.77 32.20
CA ALA A 78 8.66 -33.57 31.75
C ALA A 78 9.74 -33.60 32.87
N SER A 79 9.37 -33.64 34.16
CA SER A 79 10.32 -33.46 35.27
C SER A 79 10.65 -34.73 36.07
N ASP A 80 10.11 -35.90 35.72
CA ASP A 80 10.29 -37.18 36.43
C ASP A 80 10.00 -37.13 37.96
N LEU A 81 9.38 -36.05 38.46
CA LEU A 81 9.09 -35.82 39.87
C LEU A 81 7.82 -36.53 40.37
N GLY A 82 7.09 -37.19 39.47
CA GLY A 82 5.78 -37.80 39.74
C GLY A 82 4.64 -36.79 39.86
N ALA A 83 3.41 -37.27 40.09
CA ALA A 83 2.25 -36.40 40.32
C ALA A 83 2.37 -35.71 41.69
N VAL A 84 2.84 -34.46 41.69
CA VAL A 84 3.03 -33.64 42.89
C VAL A 84 2.19 -32.38 42.79
N ASP A 85 1.35 -32.13 43.80
CA ASP A 85 0.54 -30.92 43.89
C ASP A 85 1.41 -29.66 44.04
N LEU A 86 0.89 -28.53 43.54
CA LEU A 86 1.52 -27.22 43.72
C LEU A 86 1.64 -26.88 45.22
N PRO A 87 2.79 -26.35 45.68
CA PRO A 87 2.97 -26.04 47.10
C PRO A 87 2.17 -24.81 47.52
N THR A 88 1.64 -24.84 48.74
CA THR A 88 1.25 -23.61 49.45
C THR A 88 2.52 -22.94 49.98
N TYR A 89 2.84 -21.74 49.47
CA TYR A 89 4.06 -21.03 49.84
C TYR A 89 3.90 -20.20 51.11
N GLU A 90 4.86 -20.30 52.03
CA GLU A 90 5.11 -19.28 53.05
C GLU A 90 5.92 -18.11 52.45
N GLU A 91 5.61 -16.86 52.81
CA GLU A 91 6.25 -15.65 52.25
C GLU A 91 7.78 -15.69 52.26
N ARG A 92 8.39 -16.17 53.37
CA ARG A 92 9.84 -16.26 53.50
C ARG A 92 10.47 -17.27 52.54
N THR A 93 9.77 -18.37 52.26
CA THR A 93 10.24 -19.41 51.33
C THR A 93 10.08 -18.95 49.89
N LEU A 94 8.96 -18.30 49.56
CA LEU A 94 8.72 -17.70 48.24
C LEU A 94 9.77 -16.63 47.91
N TYR A 95 10.08 -15.74 48.87
CA TYR A 95 11.13 -14.73 48.72
C TYR A 95 12.50 -15.34 48.39
N ARG A 96 12.88 -16.42 49.09
CA ARG A 96 14.13 -17.15 48.82
C ARG A 96 14.15 -17.76 47.42
N HIS A 97 13.03 -18.34 46.97
CA HIS A 97 12.90 -18.89 45.63
C HIS A 97 13.04 -17.79 44.56
N HIS A 98 12.37 -16.64 44.74
CA HIS A 98 12.51 -15.49 43.83
C HIS A 98 13.95 -14.98 43.77
N GLN A 99 14.63 -14.84 44.90
CA GLN A 99 16.02 -14.40 44.95
C GLN A 99 16.94 -15.38 44.20
N ALA A 100 16.79 -16.68 44.43
CA ALA A 100 17.61 -17.69 43.77
C ALA A 100 17.40 -17.72 42.25
N ILE A 101 16.15 -17.54 41.79
CA ILE A 101 15.84 -17.44 40.35
C ILE A 101 16.48 -16.18 39.74
N ARG A 102 16.38 -15.02 40.42
CA ARG A 102 17.00 -13.76 39.97
C ARG A 102 18.52 -13.87 39.86
N GLU A 103 19.18 -14.44 40.87
CA GLU A 103 20.63 -14.68 40.88
C GLU A 103 21.05 -15.61 39.73
N ARG A 104 20.29 -16.69 39.50
CA ARG A 104 20.56 -17.64 38.40
C ARG A 104 20.45 -16.99 37.02
N LEU A 105 19.43 -16.15 36.80
CA LEU A 105 19.17 -15.53 35.50
C LEU A 105 19.93 -14.22 35.29
N GLY A 106 20.62 -13.71 36.32
CA GLY A 106 21.30 -12.42 36.27
C GLY A 106 20.33 -11.24 36.10
N VAL A 107 19.16 -11.33 36.74
CA VAL A 107 18.08 -10.32 36.65
C VAL A 107 17.97 -9.56 37.96
N SER A 108 17.90 -8.23 37.88
CA SER A 108 17.69 -7.37 39.03
C SER A 108 16.21 -7.20 39.35
N ALA A 109 15.86 -7.09 40.64
CA ALA A 109 14.48 -6.86 41.06
C ALA A 109 13.99 -5.46 40.65
N TRP A 110 12.70 -5.33 40.39
CA TRP A 110 12.09 -4.02 40.17
C TRP A 110 12.25 -3.10 41.40
N GLY A 111 12.73 -1.87 41.17
CA GLY A 111 12.96 -0.84 42.18
C GLY A 111 13.19 0.53 41.56
N ASP A 112 13.81 1.47 42.29
CA ASP A 112 13.97 2.87 41.85
C ASP A 112 14.75 3.02 40.53
N SER A 113 15.77 2.18 40.32
CA SER A 113 16.53 2.16 39.07
C SER A 113 15.66 1.76 37.88
N GLY A 114 14.85 0.71 38.03
CA GLY A 114 13.91 0.25 37.01
C GLY A 114 12.82 1.28 36.72
N LEU A 115 12.30 1.95 37.76
CA LEU A 115 11.34 3.04 37.61
C LEU A 115 11.92 4.21 36.81
N ARG A 116 13.16 4.61 37.09
CA ARG A 116 13.85 5.68 36.35
C ARG A 116 14.03 5.31 34.88
N ILE A 117 14.57 4.12 34.59
CA ILE A 117 14.80 3.63 33.23
C ILE A 117 13.49 3.59 32.43
N ALA A 118 12.44 2.99 33.00
CA ALA A 118 11.12 2.95 32.36
C ALA A 118 10.56 4.36 32.13
N SER A 119 10.72 5.26 33.09
CA SER A 119 10.23 6.66 32.98
C SER A 119 10.96 7.44 31.89
N GLU A 120 12.29 7.30 31.78
CA GLU A 120 13.12 7.98 30.76
C GLU A 120 12.81 7.45 29.36
N ALA A 121 12.71 6.13 29.21
CA ALA A 121 12.35 5.48 27.96
C ALA A 121 10.95 5.91 27.49
N MET A 122 9.94 5.84 28.37
CA MET A 122 8.59 6.32 28.08
C MET A 122 8.55 7.81 27.77
N SER A 123 9.32 8.64 28.48
CA SER A 123 9.32 10.09 28.26
C SER A 123 9.91 10.48 26.91
N THR A 124 10.95 9.76 26.47
CA THR A 124 11.55 9.94 25.15
C THR A 124 10.58 9.50 24.05
N ALA A 125 9.98 8.31 24.20
CA ALA A 125 8.99 7.81 23.25
C ALA A 125 7.73 8.70 23.18
N ALA A 126 7.23 9.19 24.32
CA ALA A 126 6.02 10.00 24.41
C ALA A 126 6.12 11.36 23.70
N LYS A 127 7.33 11.84 23.37
CA LYS A 127 7.51 13.04 22.53
C LYS A 127 7.00 12.79 21.10
N VAL A 128 7.15 11.57 20.59
CA VAL A 128 6.81 11.22 19.19
C VAL A 128 5.55 10.37 19.11
N MET A 129 5.35 9.46 20.06
CA MET A 129 4.24 8.50 20.12
C MET A 129 3.16 8.94 21.12
N ASP A 130 1.88 8.63 20.86
CA ASP A 130 0.78 8.98 21.76
C ASP A 130 -0.04 7.80 22.30
N ASN A 131 0.14 6.60 21.74
CA ASN A 131 -0.56 5.41 22.18
C ASN A 131 0.09 4.86 23.47
N PRO A 132 -0.65 4.73 24.58
CA PRO A 132 -0.13 4.20 25.84
C PRO A 132 0.50 2.81 25.71
N ALA A 133 -0.05 1.95 24.84
CA ALA A 133 0.49 0.62 24.62
C ALA A 133 1.92 0.66 24.06
N ASP A 134 2.20 1.58 23.13
CA ASP A 134 3.52 1.72 22.54
C ASP A 134 4.54 2.24 23.58
N LEU A 135 4.12 3.15 24.47
CA LEU A 135 4.97 3.60 25.59
C LEU A 135 5.31 2.45 26.54
N ILE A 136 4.33 1.59 26.84
CA ILE A 136 4.53 0.40 27.67
C ILE A 136 5.48 -0.58 26.99
N ASN A 137 5.33 -0.79 25.68
CA ASN A 137 6.19 -1.69 24.91
C ASN A 137 7.65 -1.23 24.92
N VAL A 138 7.90 0.07 24.69
CA VAL A 138 9.25 0.66 24.76
C VAL A 138 9.85 0.49 26.16
N ALA A 139 9.06 0.66 27.22
CA ALA A 139 9.53 0.43 28.57
C ALA A 139 9.85 -1.05 28.83
N ILE A 140 9.01 -1.98 28.36
CA ILE A 140 9.26 -3.43 28.50
C ILE A 140 10.56 -3.80 27.79
N GLU A 141 10.74 -3.34 26.56
CA GLU A 141 11.95 -3.60 25.78
C GLU A 141 13.20 -3.11 26.50
N GLU A 142 13.16 -1.90 27.05
CA GLU A 142 14.29 -1.34 27.78
C GLU A 142 14.56 -2.06 29.11
N LEU A 143 13.51 -2.46 29.85
CA LEU A 143 13.66 -3.23 31.09
C LEU A 143 14.25 -4.62 30.82
N VAL A 144 13.80 -5.29 29.75
CA VAL A 144 14.34 -6.59 29.33
C VAL A 144 15.80 -6.45 28.89
N ARG A 145 16.12 -5.41 28.10
CA ARG A 145 17.49 -5.11 27.66
C ARG A 145 18.45 -4.92 28.83
N GLN A 146 18.00 -4.24 29.89
CA GLN A 146 18.77 -3.98 31.11
C GLN A 146 18.69 -5.13 32.14
N ARG A 147 18.03 -6.25 31.80
CA ARG A 147 17.80 -7.41 32.69
C ARG A 147 17.18 -7.01 34.03
N ILE A 148 16.06 -6.29 33.97
CA ILE A 148 15.25 -5.89 35.13
C ILE A 148 13.94 -6.67 35.09
N GLU A 149 13.52 -7.17 36.25
CA GLU A 149 12.21 -7.80 36.45
C GLU A 149 11.08 -6.83 36.07
N LEU A 150 10.10 -7.34 35.32
CA LEU A 150 8.94 -6.54 34.93
C LEU A 150 8.03 -6.31 36.15
N PRO A 151 7.62 -5.06 36.44
CA PRO A 151 6.64 -4.81 37.48
C PRO A 151 5.25 -5.24 37.00
N ALA A 152 4.31 -5.37 37.94
CA ALA A 152 2.91 -5.57 37.60
C ALA A 152 2.43 -4.58 36.52
N PHE A 153 1.66 -5.07 35.56
CA PHE A 153 1.16 -4.27 34.44
C PHE A 153 0.51 -2.95 34.89
N SER A 154 -0.23 -2.95 36.00
CA SER A 154 -0.87 -1.75 36.56
C SER A 154 0.13 -0.63 36.93
N THR A 155 1.39 -0.96 37.18
CA THR A 155 2.47 0.00 37.44
C THR A 155 2.94 0.68 36.15
N LEU A 156 3.21 -0.08 35.08
CA LEU A 156 3.53 0.47 33.75
C LEU A 156 2.31 1.22 33.17
N ASP A 157 1.13 0.65 33.39
CA ASP A 157 -0.21 1.24 33.42
C ASP A 157 -0.22 2.72 33.84
N ARG A 158 -0.05 2.91 35.14
CA ARG A 158 -0.08 4.23 35.78
C ARG A 158 1.07 5.12 35.31
N LEU A 159 2.26 4.56 35.08
CA LEU A 159 3.43 5.33 34.66
C LEU A 159 3.23 5.92 33.27
N SER A 160 2.80 5.12 32.30
CA SER A 160 2.54 5.57 30.93
C SER A 160 1.50 6.70 30.89
N ARG A 161 0.44 6.60 31.69
CA ARG A 161 -0.57 7.67 31.81
C ARG A 161 0.00 8.96 32.39
N ARG A 162 0.84 8.84 33.43
CA ARG A 162 1.48 10.01 34.07
C ARG A 162 2.41 10.70 33.09
N VAL A 163 3.30 9.94 32.43
CA VAL A 163 4.24 10.44 31.43
C VAL A 163 3.50 11.09 30.26
N ARG A 164 2.49 10.41 29.71
CA ARG A 164 1.70 10.96 28.60
C ARG A 164 0.97 12.24 28.99
N THR A 165 0.30 12.26 30.15
CA THR A 165 -0.40 13.46 30.64
C THR A 165 0.58 14.62 30.82
N LEU A 166 1.78 14.36 31.32
CA LEU A 166 2.82 15.37 31.49
C LEU A 166 3.32 15.92 30.15
N ILE A 167 3.68 15.05 29.20
CA ILE A 167 4.21 15.46 27.90
C ILE A 167 3.14 16.17 27.06
N ASN A 168 1.94 15.61 26.95
CA ASN A 168 0.86 16.25 26.20
C ASN A 168 0.40 17.54 26.89
N GLY A 169 0.37 17.58 28.23
CA GLY A 169 0.09 18.79 29.00
C GLY A 169 1.09 19.91 28.71
N ARG A 170 2.39 19.59 28.56
CA ARG A 170 3.41 20.56 28.15
C ARG A 170 3.14 21.11 26.75
N PHE A 171 2.86 20.26 25.77
CA PHE A 171 2.50 20.71 24.42
C PHE A 171 1.24 21.59 24.43
N PHE A 172 0.22 21.20 25.19
CA PHE A 172 -1.03 21.97 25.30
C PHE A 172 -0.80 23.34 25.95
N ALA A 173 0.01 23.40 27.01
CA ALA A 173 0.36 24.65 27.67
C ALA A 173 1.17 25.57 26.74
N GLU A 174 2.22 25.06 26.11
CA GLU A 174 3.10 25.82 25.22
C GLU A 174 2.34 26.44 24.05
N VAL A 175 1.44 25.68 23.41
CA VAL A 175 0.59 26.21 22.33
C VAL A 175 -0.40 27.24 22.86
N THR A 176 -1.00 27.00 24.03
CA THR A 176 -1.97 27.94 24.61
C THR A 176 -1.30 29.26 24.96
N GLU A 177 -0.07 29.25 25.47
CA GLU A 177 0.71 30.45 25.77
C GLU A 177 1.04 31.29 24.52
N LYS A 178 1.26 30.64 23.37
CA LYS A 178 1.49 31.32 22.08
C LYS A 178 0.23 31.96 21.48
N LEU A 179 -0.96 31.50 21.88
CA LEU A 179 -2.24 31.98 21.35
C LEU A 179 -2.73 33.26 22.04
N SER A 180 -3.04 34.28 21.23
CA SER A 180 -3.72 35.48 21.67
C SER A 180 -5.19 35.23 22.05
N ALA A 181 -5.81 36.15 22.79
CA ALA A 181 -7.23 36.06 23.16
C ALA A 181 -8.15 35.99 21.93
N VAL A 182 -7.84 36.76 20.89
CA VAL A 182 -8.61 36.80 19.63
C VAL A 182 -8.54 35.46 18.91
N GLU A 183 -7.36 34.84 18.83
CA GLU A 183 -7.21 33.53 18.18
C GLU A 183 -7.95 32.42 18.95
N ARG A 184 -7.97 32.48 20.28
CA ARG A 184 -8.74 31.53 21.10
C ARG A 184 -10.24 31.63 20.84
N GLU A 185 -10.77 32.86 20.75
CA GLU A 185 -12.18 33.09 20.38
C GLU A 185 -12.50 32.60 18.97
N GLN A 186 -11.61 32.84 18.00
CA GLN A 186 -11.76 32.32 16.65
C GLN A 186 -11.81 30.79 16.61
N LEU A 187 -10.94 30.11 17.37
CA LEU A 187 -10.94 28.64 17.46
C LEU A 187 -12.23 28.12 18.10
N ASP A 188 -12.73 28.77 19.14
CA ASP A 188 -13.98 28.36 19.78
C ASP A 188 -15.20 28.61 18.88
N ALA A 189 -15.20 29.70 18.10
CA ALA A 189 -16.24 29.99 17.12
C ALA A 189 -16.35 28.93 16.01
N LEU A 190 -15.28 28.19 15.70
CA LEU A 190 -15.32 27.09 14.73
C LEU A 190 -16.28 25.96 15.15
N LEU A 191 -16.48 25.79 16.46
CA LEU A 191 -17.33 24.74 17.03
C LEU A 191 -18.79 25.17 17.17
N GLU A 192 -19.09 26.45 16.97
CA GLU A 192 -20.45 26.96 17.04
C GLU A 192 -21.22 26.71 15.75
N ILE A 193 -22.49 26.34 15.89
CA ILE A 193 -23.44 26.28 14.78
C ILE A 193 -23.97 27.70 14.61
N GLY A 194 -23.29 28.51 13.79
CA GLY A 194 -23.77 29.86 13.47
C GLY A 194 -25.10 29.85 12.69
N ASN A 195 -25.52 31.01 12.19
CA ASN A 195 -26.73 31.17 11.35
C ASN A 195 -26.60 30.60 9.92
N SER A 196 -25.83 29.52 9.75
CA SER A 196 -25.66 28.87 8.46
C SER A 196 -26.96 28.16 8.05
N PRO A 197 -27.45 28.33 6.80
CA PRO A 197 -28.68 27.69 6.33
C PRO A 197 -28.63 26.15 6.39
N GLN A 198 -27.44 25.55 6.51
CA GLN A 198 -27.23 24.11 6.59
C GLN A 198 -27.19 23.57 8.04
N LYS A 199 -27.26 24.42 9.07
CA LYS A 199 -27.08 24.04 10.50
C LYS A 199 -25.77 23.28 10.78
N LYS A 200 -24.67 23.62 10.09
CA LYS A 200 -23.35 23.00 10.28
C LYS A 200 -22.33 24.03 10.76
N SER A 201 -21.42 23.62 11.63
CA SER A 201 -20.32 24.46 12.12
C SER A 201 -19.20 24.61 11.10
N LEU A 202 -18.38 25.65 11.21
CA LEU A 202 -17.19 25.83 10.35
C LEU A 202 -16.19 24.66 10.51
N PHE A 203 -16.17 24.03 11.68
CA PHE A 203 -15.43 22.79 11.92
C PHE A 203 -15.84 21.64 10.99
N PHE A 204 -17.11 21.53 10.62
CA PHE A 204 -17.53 20.54 9.61
C PHE A 204 -16.92 20.87 8.24
N THR A 205 -16.84 22.15 7.88
CA THR A 205 -16.23 22.59 6.62
C THR A 205 -14.74 22.27 6.55
N LEU A 206 -14.01 22.32 7.67
CA LEU A 206 -12.59 21.92 7.73
C LEU A 206 -12.34 20.45 7.36
N LYS A 207 -13.36 19.60 7.49
CA LYS A 207 -13.29 18.16 7.21
C LYS A 207 -13.79 17.80 5.82
N GLN A 208 -14.22 18.78 5.03
CA GLN A 208 -14.76 18.51 3.71
C GLN A 208 -13.65 18.01 2.79
N LEU A 209 -13.95 16.90 2.13
CA LEU A 209 -13.09 16.33 1.12
C LEU A 209 -13.40 16.94 -0.25
N PRO A 210 -12.40 17.01 -1.14
CA PRO A 210 -12.60 17.47 -2.50
C PRO A 210 -13.51 16.50 -3.28
N LYS A 211 -14.35 17.09 -4.12
CA LYS A 211 -15.26 16.34 -5.01
C LYS A 211 -14.54 15.94 -6.31
N ARG A 212 -15.27 15.34 -7.26
CA ARG A 212 -14.75 14.95 -8.58
C ARG A 212 -14.02 16.08 -9.31
N SER A 213 -13.07 15.72 -10.17
CA SER A 213 -12.26 16.70 -10.94
C SER A 213 -13.10 17.48 -11.98
N SER A 214 -13.62 18.65 -11.58
CA SER A 214 -14.35 19.58 -12.44
C SER A 214 -13.76 21.00 -12.33
N LEU A 215 -14.11 21.89 -13.26
CA LEU A 215 -13.67 23.30 -13.18
C LEU A 215 -14.31 24.01 -11.99
N GLU A 216 -15.59 23.74 -11.73
CA GLU A 216 -16.34 24.27 -10.58
C GLU A 216 -15.72 23.82 -9.26
N HIS A 217 -15.43 22.52 -9.12
CA HIS A 217 -14.82 22.00 -7.90
C HIS A 217 -13.37 22.47 -7.71
N LEU A 218 -12.64 22.75 -8.80
CA LEU A 218 -11.33 23.41 -8.74
C LEU A 218 -11.43 24.83 -8.16
N GLN A 219 -12.48 25.57 -8.55
CA GLN A 219 -12.76 26.88 -7.96
C GLN A 219 -13.18 26.77 -6.49
N ASP A 220 -14.07 25.82 -6.17
CA ASP A 220 -14.49 25.56 -4.78
C ASP A 220 -13.28 25.23 -3.88
N LEU A 221 -12.33 24.43 -4.37
CA LEU A 221 -11.13 24.07 -3.61
C LEU A 221 -10.19 25.27 -3.43
N LEU A 222 -10.02 26.11 -4.45
CA LEU A 222 -9.26 27.35 -4.32
C LEU A 222 -9.91 28.30 -3.29
N ASP A 223 -11.24 28.43 -3.32
CA ASP A 223 -11.99 29.20 -2.32
C ASP A 223 -11.84 28.59 -0.93
N HIS A 224 -11.84 27.27 -0.83
CA HIS A 224 -11.59 26.57 0.43
C HIS A 224 -10.19 26.84 0.97
N ILE A 225 -9.14 26.81 0.15
CA ILE A 225 -7.77 27.12 0.59
C ILE A 225 -7.63 28.58 1.05
N VAL A 226 -8.28 29.52 0.36
CA VAL A 226 -8.30 30.93 0.81
C VAL A 226 -8.97 31.03 2.18
N LYS A 227 -10.16 30.44 2.35
CA LYS A 227 -10.85 30.39 3.65
C LYS A 227 -10.01 29.73 4.74
N LEU A 228 -9.30 28.64 4.42
CA LEU A 228 -8.39 27.98 5.35
C LEU A 228 -7.20 28.87 5.70
N SER A 229 -6.71 29.68 4.77
CA SER A 229 -5.60 30.63 5.00
C SER A 229 -6.00 31.76 5.95
N ASP A 230 -7.28 32.16 5.92
CA ASP A 230 -7.86 33.18 6.80
C ASP A 230 -8.13 32.68 8.24
N THR A 231 -8.02 31.38 8.50
CA THR A 231 -8.10 30.83 9.87
C THR A 231 -6.81 31.05 10.66
N VAL A 232 -6.83 30.82 11.98
CA VAL A 232 -5.67 30.99 12.87
C VAL A 232 -4.41 30.31 12.30
N GLY A 233 -3.30 31.06 12.24
CA GLY A 233 -2.05 30.68 11.60
C GLY A 233 -1.33 29.52 12.31
N ALA A 234 -1.57 28.28 11.88
CA ALA A 234 -1.14 27.11 12.64
C ALA A 234 0.38 26.85 12.70
N ASP A 235 1.17 27.30 11.71
CA ASP A 235 2.55 26.83 11.54
C ASP A 235 3.51 27.34 12.65
N HIS A 236 3.36 28.59 13.08
CA HIS A 236 4.17 29.13 14.19
C HIS A 236 3.73 28.55 15.54
N HIS A 237 2.43 28.40 15.76
CA HIS A 237 1.87 27.92 17.03
C HIS A 237 2.26 26.48 17.35
N LEU A 238 2.38 25.63 16.33
CA LEU A 238 2.77 24.21 16.48
C LEU A 238 4.29 23.97 16.46
N THR A 239 5.11 25.02 16.37
CA THR A 239 6.58 24.90 16.39
C THR A 239 7.02 24.26 17.72
N GLY A 240 7.85 23.21 17.64
CA GLY A 240 8.31 22.43 18.80
C GLY A 240 7.57 21.10 19.01
N ILE A 241 6.42 20.90 18.36
CA ILE A 241 5.69 19.64 18.40
C ILE A 241 6.13 18.75 17.22
N PRO A 242 6.57 17.50 17.47
CA PRO A 242 6.91 16.58 16.38
C PRO A 242 5.74 16.35 15.43
N TYR A 243 6.04 16.28 14.12
CA TYR A 243 5.01 16.14 13.08
C TYR A 243 4.10 14.92 13.28
N ALA A 244 4.63 13.81 13.80
CA ALA A 244 3.85 12.63 14.16
C ALA A 244 2.75 12.91 15.20
N LYS A 245 3.01 13.79 16.18
CA LYS A 245 2.03 14.23 17.18
C LYS A 245 0.96 15.13 16.56
N ILE A 246 1.35 16.04 15.66
CA ILE A 246 0.39 16.88 14.93
C ILE A 246 -0.57 16.01 14.11
N LYS A 247 -0.05 15.01 13.39
CA LYS A 247 -0.88 14.02 12.67
C LYS A 247 -1.83 13.28 13.62
N HIS A 248 -1.34 12.83 14.77
CA HIS A 248 -2.16 12.12 15.75
C HIS A 248 -3.30 13.00 16.29
N PHE A 249 -3.01 14.22 16.72
CA PHE A 249 -3.99 15.17 17.24
C PHE A 249 -5.02 15.59 16.18
N ALA A 250 -4.57 15.78 14.93
CA ALA A 250 -5.48 16.04 13.82
C ALA A 250 -6.42 14.85 13.54
N ALA A 251 -5.91 13.61 13.58
CA ALA A 251 -6.71 12.41 13.41
C ALA A 251 -7.72 12.23 14.56
N GLU A 252 -7.32 12.49 15.80
CA GLU A 252 -8.25 12.54 16.95
C GLU A 252 -9.36 13.58 16.69
N ALA A 253 -9.00 14.82 16.32
CA ALA A 253 -9.97 15.86 16.00
C ALA A 253 -10.90 15.49 14.81
N LYS A 254 -10.38 14.84 13.76
CA LYS A 254 -11.17 14.40 12.60
C LYS A 254 -12.25 13.39 12.99
N ALA A 255 -11.98 12.49 13.93
CA ALA A 255 -12.93 11.47 14.38
C ALA A 255 -14.08 12.02 15.27
N LEU A 256 -13.84 13.11 16.00
CA LEU A 256 -14.81 13.74 16.93
C LEU A 256 -15.83 14.65 16.20
N ASP A 257 -17.01 14.85 16.75
CA ASP A 257 -17.89 15.95 16.33
C ASP A 257 -17.65 17.25 17.14
N ALA A 258 -18.37 18.32 16.77
CA ALA A 258 -18.21 19.62 17.42
C ALA A 258 -18.69 19.61 18.88
N ALA A 259 -19.79 18.92 19.21
CA ALA A 259 -20.32 18.86 20.57
C ALA A 259 -19.36 18.10 21.50
N GLU A 260 -18.73 17.05 20.97
CA GLU A 260 -17.75 16.25 21.68
C GLU A 260 -16.46 17.02 21.92
N LEU A 261 -15.99 17.82 20.94
CA LEU A 261 -14.84 18.69 21.12
C LEU A 261 -15.06 19.78 22.18
N LYS A 262 -16.28 20.30 22.31
CA LYS A 262 -16.62 21.29 23.35
C LYS A 262 -16.43 20.75 24.77
N ASN A 263 -16.56 19.44 24.97
CA ASN A 263 -16.39 18.78 26.27
C ASN A 263 -14.92 18.68 26.71
N PHE A 264 -13.94 18.98 25.84
CA PHE A 264 -12.53 18.98 26.21
C PHE A 264 -12.12 20.30 26.87
N ALA A 265 -11.14 20.22 27.77
CA ALA A 265 -10.52 21.40 28.36
C ALA A 265 -9.90 22.31 27.27
N PRO A 266 -9.98 23.64 27.39
CA PRO A 266 -9.55 24.57 26.35
C PRO A 266 -8.13 24.32 25.81
N PRO A 267 -7.09 24.06 26.64
CA PRO A 267 -5.74 23.81 26.11
C PRO A 267 -5.66 22.62 25.15
N LYS A 268 -6.32 21.49 25.50
CA LYS A 268 -6.38 20.32 24.61
C LYS A 268 -7.21 20.63 23.37
N ARG A 269 -8.36 21.29 23.53
CA ARG A 269 -9.26 21.67 22.44
C ARG A 269 -8.55 22.51 21.37
N TYR A 270 -7.77 23.50 21.78
CA TYR A 270 -7.03 24.38 20.88
C TYR A 270 -5.96 23.63 20.08
N VAL A 271 -5.18 22.75 20.72
CA VAL A 271 -4.16 21.96 20.01
C VAL A 271 -4.78 20.99 18.99
N LEU A 272 -5.89 20.34 19.35
CA LEU A 272 -6.62 19.47 18.42
C LEU A 272 -7.13 20.24 17.20
N LEU A 273 -7.73 21.42 17.40
CA LEU A 273 -8.23 22.27 16.32
C LEU A 273 -7.10 22.81 15.43
N LEU A 274 -6.03 23.33 16.01
CA LEU A 274 -4.87 23.82 15.25
C LEU A 274 -4.20 22.71 14.44
N SER A 275 -4.06 21.52 15.03
CA SER A 275 -3.51 20.35 14.32
C SER A 275 -4.40 19.96 13.14
N LEU A 276 -5.72 20.00 13.30
CA LEU A 276 -6.67 19.75 12.21
C LEU A 276 -6.58 20.81 11.12
N ILE A 277 -6.50 22.10 11.47
CA ILE A 277 -6.36 23.21 10.52
C ILE A 277 -5.05 23.06 9.72
N HIS A 278 -3.94 22.79 10.40
CA HIS A 278 -2.65 22.56 9.75
C HIS A 278 -2.75 21.39 8.74
N ARG A 279 -3.32 20.24 9.16
CA ARG A 279 -3.51 19.09 8.26
C ARG A 279 -4.47 19.40 7.11
N ALA A 280 -5.55 20.13 7.34
CA ALA A 280 -6.49 20.52 6.30
C ALA A 280 -5.82 21.43 5.26
N ARG A 281 -4.95 22.36 5.68
CA ARG A 281 -4.16 23.21 4.76
C ARG A 281 -3.19 22.40 3.91
N VAL A 282 -2.47 21.46 4.52
CA VAL A 282 -1.55 20.55 3.81
C VAL A 282 -2.32 19.71 2.78
N GLN A 283 -3.39 19.05 3.23
CA GLN A 283 -4.22 18.20 2.39
C GLN A 283 -4.85 18.98 1.22
N ALA A 284 -5.39 20.17 1.48
CA ALA A 284 -6.02 20.97 0.43
C ALA A 284 -5.04 21.39 -0.67
N ARG A 285 -3.75 21.60 -0.35
CA ARG A 285 -2.70 21.86 -1.36
C ARG A 285 -2.38 20.61 -2.18
N ASP A 286 -2.29 19.45 -1.54
CA ASP A 286 -2.11 18.18 -2.23
C ASP A 286 -3.30 17.89 -3.17
N ASP A 287 -4.53 18.04 -2.67
CA ASP A 287 -5.77 17.86 -3.44
C ASP A 287 -5.86 18.82 -4.64
N LEU A 288 -5.36 20.05 -4.48
CA LEU A 288 -5.34 21.05 -5.54
C LEU A 288 -4.36 20.67 -6.65
N ALA A 289 -3.16 20.20 -6.28
CA ALA A 289 -2.17 19.70 -7.22
C ALA A 289 -2.69 18.46 -7.97
N ASP A 290 -3.30 17.51 -7.27
CA ASP A 290 -3.91 16.32 -7.86
C ASP A 290 -5.02 16.71 -8.86
N MET A 291 -5.92 17.61 -8.46
CA MET A 291 -6.99 18.08 -9.33
C MET A 291 -6.44 18.81 -10.56
N PHE A 292 -5.41 19.65 -10.40
CA PHE A 292 -4.73 20.31 -11.51
C PHE A 292 -4.14 19.31 -12.52
N ILE A 293 -3.40 18.31 -12.05
CA ILE A 293 -2.81 17.27 -12.90
C ILE A 293 -3.91 16.51 -13.67
N LYS A 294 -5.01 16.16 -13.00
CA LYS A 294 -6.17 15.50 -13.64
C LYS A 294 -6.83 16.40 -14.68
N ARG A 295 -7.01 17.70 -14.39
CA ARG A 295 -7.60 18.66 -15.33
C ARG A 295 -6.73 18.84 -16.57
N MET A 296 -5.41 18.95 -16.42
CA MET A 296 -4.50 19.04 -17.57
C MET A 296 -4.52 17.74 -18.39
N SER A 297 -4.52 16.59 -17.73
CA SER A 297 -4.63 15.28 -18.40
C SER A 297 -5.93 15.16 -19.22
N HIS A 298 -7.05 15.65 -18.68
CA HIS A 298 -8.33 15.70 -19.38
C HIS A 298 -8.29 16.63 -20.62
N ILE A 299 -7.65 17.80 -20.52
CA ILE A 299 -7.44 18.72 -21.66
C ILE A 299 -6.64 18.02 -22.77
N HIS A 300 -5.56 17.32 -22.41
CA HIS A 300 -4.77 16.54 -23.36
C HIS A 300 -5.58 15.42 -24.02
N ARG A 301 -6.38 14.68 -23.24
CA ARG A 301 -7.26 13.61 -23.76
C ARG A 301 -8.24 14.16 -24.79
N ARG A 302 -8.92 15.26 -24.47
CA ARG A 302 -9.86 15.93 -25.40
C ARG A 302 -9.17 16.41 -26.67
N GLY A 303 -7.92 16.88 -26.58
CA GLY A 303 -7.10 17.22 -27.74
C GLY A 303 -6.83 16.02 -28.65
N LYS A 304 -6.48 14.86 -28.07
CA LYS A 304 -6.27 13.61 -28.82
C LYS A 304 -7.56 13.09 -29.45
N ASP A 305 -8.67 13.08 -28.69
CA ASP A 305 -9.98 12.65 -29.20
C ASP A 305 -10.42 13.53 -30.38
N GLU A 306 -10.16 14.84 -30.29
CA GLU A 306 -10.45 15.77 -31.38
C GLU A 306 -9.53 15.56 -32.60
N LEU A 307 -8.25 15.26 -32.39
CA LEU A 307 -7.34 14.88 -33.48
C LEU A 307 -7.87 13.63 -34.20
N GLU A 308 -8.32 12.62 -33.45
CA GLU A 308 -8.88 11.40 -34.02
C GLU A 308 -10.19 11.67 -34.78
N ARG A 309 -11.04 12.55 -34.23
CA ARG A 309 -12.24 13.02 -34.94
C ARG A 309 -11.90 13.74 -36.24
N LEU A 310 -10.86 14.59 -36.24
CA LEU A 310 -10.39 15.29 -37.43
C LEU A 310 -9.80 14.30 -38.45
N ARG A 311 -9.07 13.28 -38.02
CA ARG A 311 -8.58 12.20 -38.89
C ARG A 311 -9.71 11.47 -39.60
N ILE A 312 -10.73 11.06 -38.85
CA ILE A 312 -11.91 10.41 -39.41
C ILE A 312 -12.60 11.35 -40.42
N LYS A 313 -12.72 12.64 -40.10
CA LYS A 313 -13.31 13.65 -40.99
C LYS A 313 -12.50 13.86 -42.28
N TYR A 314 -11.18 13.91 -42.18
CA TYR A 314 -10.30 14.16 -43.32
C TYR A 314 -9.93 12.89 -44.10
N ARG A 315 -10.28 11.70 -43.61
CA ARG A 315 -10.01 10.41 -44.28
C ARG A 315 -10.43 10.41 -45.75
N GLN A 316 -11.65 10.88 -46.02
CA GLN A 316 -12.17 10.98 -47.40
C GLN A 316 -11.33 11.93 -48.27
N LYS A 317 -10.85 13.04 -47.70
CA LYS A 317 -9.98 13.99 -48.42
C LYS A 317 -8.58 13.40 -48.65
N THR A 318 -8.03 12.67 -47.69
CA THR A 318 -6.76 11.96 -47.84
C THR A 318 -6.84 10.89 -48.93
N GLU A 319 -7.90 10.06 -48.91
CA GLU A 319 -8.16 9.06 -49.97
C GLU A 319 -8.28 9.74 -51.35
N HIS A 320 -8.96 10.90 -51.42
CA HIS A 320 -9.07 11.68 -52.65
C HIS A 320 -7.71 12.22 -53.14
N LEU A 321 -6.88 12.76 -52.25
CA LEU A 321 -5.53 13.25 -52.58
C LEU A 321 -4.59 12.11 -53.01
N VAL A 322 -4.64 10.96 -52.33
CA VAL A 322 -3.85 9.77 -52.71
C VAL A 322 -4.26 9.26 -54.07
N ALA A 323 -5.57 9.19 -54.37
CA ALA A 323 -6.06 8.83 -55.70
C ALA A 323 -5.60 9.83 -56.77
N THR A 324 -5.62 11.13 -56.46
CA THR A 324 -5.13 12.17 -57.37
C THR A 324 -3.63 12.02 -57.65
N LEU A 325 -2.83 11.71 -56.62
CA LEU A 325 -1.40 11.46 -56.77
C LEU A 325 -1.13 10.19 -57.59
N ALA A 326 -1.88 9.11 -57.36
CA ALA A 326 -1.78 7.87 -58.13
C ALA A 326 -2.07 8.11 -59.62
N ASP A 327 -3.10 8.89 -59.94
CA ASP A 327 -3.41 9.24 -61.33
C ASP A 327 -2.29 10.11 -61.95
N VAL A 328 -1.70 11.03 -61.19
CA VAL A 328 -0.54 11.83 -61.66
C VAL A 328 0.66 10.95 -61.96
N ILE A 329 0.96 9.97 -61.10
CA ILE A 329 2.03 8.98 -61.34
C ILE A 329 1.73 8.17 -62.62
N GLN A 330 0.48 7.73 -62.80
CA GLN A 330 0.08 6.98 -64.00
C GLN A 330 0.21 7.83 -65.29
N VAL A 331 -0.09 9.12 -65.24
CA VAL A 331 0.12 10.04 -66.37
C VAL A 331 1.60 10.15 -66.71
N LEU A 332 2.47 10.21 -65.71
CA LEU A 332 3.93 10.26 -65.90
C LEU A 332 4.49 8.95 -66.46
N GLU A 333 3.90 7.79 -66.12
CA GLU A 333 4.31 6.49 -66.67
C GLU A 333 3.81 6.25 -68.10
N THR A 334 2.61 6.74 -68.43
CA THR A 334 1.97 6.50 -69.74
C THR A 334 2.39 7.48 -70.82
N GLN A 335 2.86 8.67 -70.44
CA GLN A 335 3.25 9.72 -71.39
C GLN A 335 4.74 9.95 -71.38
N THR A 336 5.38 9.68 -72.52
CA THR A 336 6.84 9.78 -72.69
C THR A 336 7.33 11.19 -73.04
N ALA A 337 6.42 12.13 -73.33
CA ALA A 337 6.74 13.52 -73.66
C ALA A 337 6.30 14.46 -72.54
N ASP A 338 7.26 15.16 -71.91
CA ASP A 338 7.05 16.04 -70.75
C ASP A 338 5.98 17.12 -70.98
N GLU A 339 5.90 17.66 -72.20
CA GLU A 339 4.97 18.72 -72.55
C GLU A 339 3.51 18.23 -72.62
N LEU A 340 3.31 16.96 -73.01
CA LEU A 340 2.01 16.31 -73.09
C LEU A 340 1.57 15.81 -71.70
N ALA A 341 2.52 15.27 -70.93
CA ALA A 341 2.32 14.89 -69.53
C ALA A 341 1.92 16.11 -68.67
N GLY A 342 2.64 17.23 -68.80
CA GLY A 342 2.36 18.46 -68.05
C GLY A 342 0.97 19.07 -68.34
N LYS A 343 0.50 19.02 -69.59
CA LYS A 343 -0.87 19.46 -69.96
C LYS A 343 -1.92 18.51 -69.36
N THR A 344 -1.67 17.21 -69.42
CA THR A 344 -2.58 16.19 -68.88
C THR A 344 -2.70 16.28 -67.36
N ILE A 345 -1.59 16.50 -66.64
CA ILE A 345 -1.57 16.75 -65.19
C ILE A 345 -2.35 18.01 -64.82
N ARG A 346 -2.15 19.13 -65.55
CA ARG A 346 -2.92 20.37 -65.29
C ARG A 346 -4.41 20.18 -65.51
N SER A 347 -4.81 19.46 -66.55
CA SER A 347 -6.22 19.11 -66.78
C SER A 347 -6.78 18.29 -65.62
N LEU A 348 -6.06 17.24 -65.21
CA LEU A 348 -6.44 16.35 -64.13
C LEU A 348 -6.61 17.07 -62.78
N LEU A 349 -5.64 17.92 -62.41
CA LEU A 349 -5.71 18.73 -61.20
C LEU A 349 -6.87 19.74 -61.24
N THR A 350 -7.21 20.24 -62.42
CA THR A 350 -8.36 21.16 -62.60
C THR A 350 -9.69 20.42 -62.43
N THR A 351 -9.84 19.21 -62.99
CA THR A 351 -11.03 18.36 -62.82
C THR A 351 -11.22 17.93 -61.36
N ARG A 352 -10.14 17.79 -60.59
CA ARG A 352 -10.13 17.41 -59.17
C ARG A 352 -10.32 18.60 -58.20
N GLY A 353 -10.73 19.78 -58.67
CA GLY A 353 -11.03 20.95 -57.82
C GLY A 353 -9.99 22.08 -57.85
N GLY A 354 -8.93 21.93 -58.65
CA GLY A 354 -7.91 22.95 -58.87
C GLY A 354 -6.78 22.95 -57.84
N THR A 355 -5.63 23.49 -58.24
CA THR A 355 -4.40 23.49 -57.42
C THR A 355 -4.58 24.21 -56.09
N LYS A 356 -5.39 25.28 -56.04
CA LYS A 356 -5.63 26.04 -54.81
C LYS A 356 -6.44 25.25 -53.77
N SER A 357 -7.49 24.54 -54.19
CA SER A 357 -8.30 23.72 -53.28
C SER A 357 -7.51 22.50 -52.79
N LEU A 358 -6.73 21.87 -53.68
CA LEU A 358 -5.86 20.75 -53.30
C LEU A 358 -4.74 21.20 -52.36
N GLN A 359 -4.20 22.40 -52.55
CA GLN A 359 -3.24 23.01 -51.63
C GLN A 359 -3.88 23.28 -50.26
N GLU A 360 -5.09 23.85 -50.21
CA GLU A 360 -5.81 24.07 -48.95
C GLU A 360 -6.12 22.75 -48.21
N ASP A 361 -6.46 21.69 -48.94
CA ASP A 361 -6.66 20.35 -48.37
C ASP A 361 -5.35 19.73 -47.88
N CYS A 362 -4.26 19.88 -48.64
CA CYS A 362 -2.91 19.46 -48.25
C CYS A 362 -2.45 20.22 -47.00
N ASP A 363 -2.65 21.53 -46.92
CA ASP A 363 -2.26 22.35 -45.77
C ASP A 363 -3.10 22.00 -44.54
N ALA A 364 -4.41 21.77 -44.71
CA ALA A 364 -5.29 21.34 -43.63
C ALA A 364 -4.93 19.95 -43.08
N ILE A 365 -4.50 19.00 -43.93
CA ILE A 365 -4.05 17.67 -43.52
C ILE A 365 -2.63 17.75 -42.93
N SER A 366 -1.74 18.54 -43.53
CA SER A 366 -0.36 18.75 -43.09
C SER A 366 -0.30 19.41 -41.71
N ALA A 367 -1.20 20.35 -41.40
CA ALA A 367 -1.33 20.98 -40.09
C ALA A 367 -1.56 19.98 -38.94
N PHE A 368 -2.04 18.77 -39.24
CA PHE A 368 -2.27 17.68 -38.27
C PHE A 368 -1.42 16.43 -38.56
N SER A 369 -0.45 16.52 -39.46
CA SER A 369 0.48 15.44 -39.78
C SER A 369 1.43 15.16 -38.59
N GLY A 370 1.72 13.88 -38.31
CA GLY A 370 2.67 13.45 -37.28
C GLY A 370 2.14 13.32 -35.83
N ASP A 371 0.85 12.99 -35.64
CA ASP A 371 0.22 12.83 -34.31
C ASP A 371 0.24 14.09 -33.41
N ASN A 372 0.40 15.29 -34.00
CA ASN A 372 0.55 16.52 -33.22
C ASN A 372 -0.79 17.16 -32.85
N TYR A 373 -1.33 16.79 -31.69
CA TYR A 373 -2.59 17.35 -31.16
C TYR A 373 -2.41 18.65 -30.37
N PHE A 374 -1.18 19.13 -30.11
CA PHE A 374 -0.94 20.30 -29.26
C PHE A 374 -1.63 21.59 -29.69
N PRO A 375 -1.72 21.94 -31.00
CA PRO A 375 -2.44 23.13 -31.44
C PRO A 375 -3.93 23.13 -31.05
N LEU A 376 -4.53 21.94 -30.86
CA LEU A 376 -5.94 21.78 -30.56
C LEU A 376 -6.28 22.06 -29.09
N LEU A 377 -5.28 22.09 -28.20
CA LEU A 377 -5.48 22.16 -26.75
C LEU A 377 -6.06 23.49 -26.28
N TRP A 378 -5.74 24.60 -26.97
CA TRP A 378 -6.18 25.94 -26.56
C TRP A 378 -7.70 26.03 -26.39
N ARG A 379 -8.48 25.40 -27.28
CA ARG A 379 -9.96 25.44 -27.22
C ARG A 379 -10.51 24.86 -25.91
N PHE A 380 -9.84 23.85 -25.37
CA PHE A 380 -10.25 23.15 -24.15
C PHE A 380 -9.63 23.77 -22.89
N TYR A 381 -8.51 24.49 -23.05
CA TYR A 381 -7.81 25.21 -21.98
C TYR A 381 -8.45 26.57 -21.66
N ARG A 382 -9.00 27.29 -22.66
CA ARG A 382 -9.45 28.69 -22.52
C ARG A 382 -10.37 28.94 -21.33
N SER A 383 -11.28 28.01 -21.00
CA SER A 383 -12.19 28.14 -19.86
C SER A 383 -11.51 27.93 -18.50
N HIS A 384 -10.39 27.21 -18.46
CA HIS A 384 -9.60 26.94 -17.24
C HIS A 384 -8.62 28.07 -16.92
N ARG A 385 -8.25 28.89 -17.91
CA ARG A 385 -7.21 29.92 -17.80
C ARG A 385 -7.30 30.73 -16.49
N PRO A 386 -8.41 31.41 -16.14
CA PRO A 386 -8.45 32.25 -14.94
C PRO A 386 -8.19 31.47 -13.65
N THR A 387 -8.73 30.25 -13.57
CA THR A 387 -8.59 29.37 -12.41
C THR A 387 -7.16 28.86 -12.26
N LEU A 388 -6.48 28.56 -13.37
CA LEU A 388 -5.09 28.07 -13.35
C LEU A 388 -4.09 29.17 -12.95
N PHE A 389 -4.29 30.41 -13.40
CA PHE A 389 -3.48 31.55 -12.94
C PHE A 389 -3.68 31.80 -11.44
N ARG A 390 -4.93 31.80 -10.97
CA ARG A 390 -5.23 31.91 -9.53
C ARG A 390 -4.53 30.83 -8.70
N MET A 391 -4.47 29.61 -9.20
CA MET A 391 -3.76 28.49 -8.55
C MET A 391 -2.25 28.77 -8.41
N VAL A 392 -1.59 29.22 -9.48
CA VAL A 392 -0.14 29.52 -9.47
C VAL A 392 0.17 30.66 -8.49
N HIS A 393 -0.68 31.68 -8.41
CA HIS A 393 -0.52 32.76 -7.42
C HIS A 393 -0.68 32.28 -5.97
N LEU A 394 -1.49 31.24 -5.73
CA LEU A 394 -1.77 30.71 -4.39
C LEU A 394 -0.70 29.72 -3.90
N LEU A 395 -0.10 28.97 -4.83
CA LEU A 395 0.86 27.91 -4.51
C LEU A 395 2.29 28.40 -4.69
N LYS A 396 3.10 28.28 -3.63
CA LYS A 396 4.54 28.49 -3.72
C LYS A 396 5.21 27.23 -4.30
N MET A 397 5.71 27.34 -5.52
CA MET A 397 6.35 26.24 -6.24
C MET A 397 7.84 26.48 -6.43
N THR A 398 8.64 25.42 -6.34
CA THR A 398 10.10 25.48 -6.50
C THR A 398 10.62 24.31 -7.32
N SER A 399 11.62 24.56 -8.18
CA SER A 399 12.35 23.48 -8.86
C SER A 399 13.15 22.66 -7.84
N THR A 400 13.11 21.34 -7.98
CA THR A 400 13.93 20.41 -7.20
C THR A 400 15.26 20.10 -7.91
N SER A 401 15.55 20.72 -9.04
CA SER A 401 16.82 20.56 -9.76
C SER A 401 17.53 21.89 -9.97
N GLU A 402 18.78 21.85 -10.41
CA GLU A 402 19.51 23.06 -10.82
C GLU A 402 18.89 23.70 -12.09
N ASP A 403 18.11 22.93 -12.85
CA ASP A 403 17.37 23.42 -14.01
C ASP A 403 16.14 24.24 -13.56
N LYS A 404 16.21 25.55 -13.81
CA LYS A 404 15.16 26.55 -13.50
C LYS A 404 14.34 26.98 -14.72
N SER A 405 14.60 26.41 -15.90
CA SER A 405 13.98 26.84 -17.18
C SER A 405 12.45 26.90 -17.14
N LEU A 406 11.79 25.94 -16.48
CA LEU A 406 10.34 25.96 -16.32
C LEU A 406 9.86 27.06 -15.37
N MET A 407 10.56 27.29 -14.26
CA MET A 407 10.19 28.35 -13.30
C MET A 407 10.36 29.74 -13.93
N ASP A 408 11.44 29.94 -14.69
CA ASP A 408 11.66 31.15 -15.46
C ASP A 408 10.55 31.35 -16.51
N ALA A 409 10.09 30.27 -17.16
CA ALA A 409 8.97 30.31 -18.09
C ALA A 409 7.63 30.61 -17.40
N VAL A 410 7.42 30.17 -16.15
CA VAL A 410 6.26 30.54 -15.32
C VAL A 410 6.29 32.03 -14.99
N ASP A 411 7.45 32.60 -14.67
CA ASP A 411 7.59 34.04 -14.40
C ASP A 411 7.26 34.89 -15.65
N VAL A 412 7.70 34.45 -16.83
CA VAL A 412 7.30 35.06 -18.12
C VAL A 412 5.79 34.94 -18.32
N LEU A 413 5.21 33.77 -18.03
CA LEU A 413 3.76 33.53 -18.14
C LEU A 413 2.95 34.48 -17.25
N LEU A 414 3.38 34.71 -16.01
CA LEU A 414 2.75 35.65 -15.08
C LEU A 414 2.86 37.10 -15.55
N THR A 415 3.99 37.49 -16.15
CA THR A 415 4.20 38.83 -16.70
C THR A 415 3.22 39.16 -17.86
N TYR A 416 2.80 38.15 -18.62
CA TYR A 416 1.89 38.29 -19.76
C TYR A 416 0.42 37.96 -19.44
N GLU A 417 0.06 37.77 -18.16
CA GLU A 417 -1.28 37.35 -17.73
C GLU A 417 -2.40 38.29 -18.25
N THR A 418 -2.19 39.60 -18.14
CA THR A 418 -3.18 40.65 -18.48
C THR A 418 -2.99 41.25 -19.88
N ARG A 419 -1.90 40.89 -20.58
CA ARG A 419 -1.58 41.44 -21.90
C ARG A 419 -2.47 40.83 -22.98
N LYS A 420 -3.01 41.68 -23.86
CA LYS A 420 -3.89 41.27 -24.97
C LYS A 420 -3.16 40.84 -26.24
N GLY A 421 -1.84 41.08 -26.31
CA GLY A 421 -1.01 40.71 -27.46
C GLY A 421 -1.06 39.21 -27.76
N ALA A 422 -0.99 38.86 -29.05
CA ALA A 422 -0.91 37.47 -29.50
C ALA A 422 0.50 36.87 -29.33
N TRP A 423 1.51 37.75 -29.20
CA TRP A 423 2.93 37.41 -29.19
C TRP A 423 3.56 37.74 -27.85
N ILE A 424 4.56 36.93 -27.48
CA ILE A 424 5.45 37.19 -26.35
C ILE A 424 6.75 37.75 -26.92
N ASP A 425 7.10 38.95 -26.46
CA ASP A 425 8.33 39.65 -26.84
C ASP A 425 9.41 39.32 -25.81
N GLY A 426 10.35 38.43 -26.16
CA GLY A 426 11.44 38.02 -25.29
C GLY A 426 11.99 36.64 -25.64
N ALA A 427 13.26 36.40 -25.30
CA ALA A 427 13.86 35.07 -25.42
C ALA A 427 13.38 34.20 -24.25
N VAL A 428 12.85 33.01 -24.56
CA VAL A 428 12.47 32.00 -23.56
C VAL A 428 13.27 30.74 -23.82
N ASP A 429 13.87 30.18 -22.77
CA ASP A 429 14.51 28.86 -22.86
C ASP A 429 13.43 27.76 -22.91
N PHE A 430 13.44 26.97 -23.97
CA PHE A 430 12.51 25.85 -24.18
C PHE A 430 13.12 24.49 -23.82
N SER A 431 14.22 24.45 -23.08
CA SER A 431 14.86 23.22 -22.60
C SER A 431 13.92 22.34 -21.76
N PHE A 432 12.96 22.94 -21.04
CA PHE A 432 11.94 22.23 -20.26
C PHE A 432 10.94 21.42 -21.12
N THR A 433 10.84 21.68 -22.43
CA THR A 433 9.82 21.05 -23.29
C THR A 433 10.43 20.23 -24.44
N ASN A 434 9.58 19.56 -25.23
CA ASN A 434 10.01 18.73 -26.35
C ASN A 434 9.92 19.49 -27.70
N GLU A 435 10.59 18.95 -28.72
CA GLU A 435 10.60 19.56 -30.07
C GLU A 435 9.21 19.72 -30.69
N ARG A 436 8.26 18.84 -30.34
CA ARG A 436 6.87 18.95 -30.80
C ARG A 436 6.19 20.19 -30.24
N TRP A 437 6.38 20.49 -28.94
CA TRP A 437 5.91 21.71 -28.32
C TRP A 437 6.60 22.95 -28.87
N LYS A 438 7.94 22.91 -29.06
CA LYS A 438 8.68 24.03 -29.65
C LYS A 438 8.11 24.42 -31.02
N ARG A 439 7.85 23.43 -31.89
CA ARG A 439 7.22 23.64 -33.21
C ARG A 439 5.80 24.21 -33.14
N THR A 440 5.06 23.95 -32.06
CA THR A 440 3.69 24.47 -31.88
C THR A 440 3.68 25.88 -31.29
N VAL A 441 4.67 26.22 -30.45
CA VAL A 441 4.77 27.53 -29.80
C VAL A 441 5.44 28.57 -30.70
N LEU A 442 6.49 28.18 -31.43
CA LEU A 442 7.21 29.04 -32.36
C LEU A 442 6.48 29.10 -33.70
N THR A 443 6.05 30.30 -34.09
CA THR A 443 5.42 30.55 -35.40
C THR A 443 6.36 31.37 -36.26
N LYS A 444 6.64 30.91 -37.48
CA LYS A 444 7.39 31.67 -38.48
C LYS A 444 6.55 32.86 -38.94
N THR A 445 7.07 34.07 -38.76
CA THR A 445 6.49 35.31 -39.27
C THR A 445 7.48 36.03 -40.18
N ASP A 446 7.02 37.01 -40.96
CA ASP A 446 7.86 37.80 -41.87
C ASP A 446 9.01 38.53 -41.16
N GLU A 447 8.89 38.75 -39.85
CA GLU A 447 9.87 39.40 -38.97
C GLU A 447 10.72 38.39 -38.15
N GLY A 448 10.62 37.08 -38.45
CA GLY A 448 11.33 36.00 -37.76
C GLY A 448 10.42 35.07 -36.95
N ASP A 449 11.02 34.20 -36.13
CA ASP A 449 10.28 33.29 -35.25
C ASP A 449 9.69 34.05 -34.05
N ARG A 450 8.36 33.97 -33.88
CA ARG A 450 7.65 34.59 -32.76
C ARG A 450 6.97 33.54 -31.87
N ILE A 451 6.91 33.83 -30.57
CA ILE A 451 6.30 32.96 -29.56
C ILE A 451 4.81 33.26 -29.48
N ASN A 452 3.96 32.29 -29.85
CA ASN A 452 2.51 32.41 -29.72
C ASN A 452 2.11 32.29 -28.24
N ARG A 453 1.53 33.35 -27.66
CA ARG A 453 1.16 33.40 -26.24
C ARG A 453 0.20 32.29 -25.83
N GLN A 454 -0.80 31.99 -26.66
CA GLN A 454 -1.83 31.01 -26.33
C GLN A 454 -1.24 29.60 -26.24
N HIS A 455 -0.42 29.22 -27.21
CA HIS A 455 0.26 27.92 -27.20
C HIS A 455 1.35 27.86 -26.13
N PHE A 456 2.04 28.97 -25.84
CA PHE A 456 2.99 29.07 -24.75
C PHE A 456 2.32 28.82 -23.39
N GLU A 457 1.17 29.45 -23.11
CA GLU A 457 0.43 29.25 -21.87
C GLU A 457 0.09 27.77 -21.64
N VAL A 458 -0.49 27.10 -22.65
CA VAL A 458 -0.81 25.68 -22.53
C VAL A 458 0.47 24.84 -22.36
N CYS A 459 1.54 25.16 -23.09
CA CYS A 459 2.82 24.45 -22.98
C CYS A 459 3.38 24.50 -21.55
N VAL A 460 3.41 25.69 -20.93
CA VAL A 460 3.93 25.88 -19.58
C VAL A 460 3.08 25.15 -18.55
N PHE A 461 1.74 25.27 -18.60
CA PHE A 461 0.87 24.54 -17.67
C PHE A 461 0.93 23.01 -17.87
N SER A 462 1.11 22.54 -19.11
CA SER A 462 1.30 21.12 -19.41
C SER A 462 2.63 20.60 -18.87
N ALA A 463 3.71 21.38 -19.01
CA ALA A 463 5.01 21.06 -18.43
C ALA A 463 4.97 21.10 -16.90
N LEU A 464 4.31 22.10 -16.31
CA LEU A 464 4.12 22.21 -14.86
C LEU A 464 3.35 21.01 -14.29
N ALA A 465 2.27 20.58 -14.93
CA ALA A 465 1.56 19.37 -14.52
C ALA A 465 2.45 18.11 -14.61
N ALA A 466 3.32 18.02 -15.62
CA ALA A 466 4.25 16.90 -15.74
C ALA A 466 5.34 16.94 -14.66
N GLU A 467 5.95 18.11 -14.41
CA GLU A 467 7.05 18.28 -13.45
C GLU A 467 6.58 18.19 -11.99
N ILE A 468 5.37 18.65 -11.64
CA ILE A 468 4.78 18.38 -10.32
C ILE A 468 4.55 16.87 -10.14
N LYS A 469 4.09 16.18 -11.18
CA LYS A 469 3.80 14.75 -11.13
C LYS A 469 5.08 13.89 -11.06
N SER A 470 6.19 14.31 -11.67
CA SER A 470 7.50 13.66 -11.57
C SER A 470 8.29 14.05 -10.32
N GLY A 471 7.87 15.11 -9.62
CA GLY A 471 8.59 15.66 -8.46
C GLY A 471 9.78 16.55 -8.82
N ASP A 472 9.89 16.98 -10.09
CA ASP A 472 10.86 17.99 -10.55
C ASP A 472 10.46 19.41 -10.10
N VAL A 473 9.18 19.62 -9.81
CA VAL A 473 8.65 20.81 -9.12
C VAL A 473 7.98 20.38 -7.82
N SER A 474 8.34 21.04 -6.72
CA SER A 474 7.76 20.83 -5.39
C SER A 474 6.83 21.98 -5.00
N ILE A 475 5.83 21.67 -4.16
CA ILE A 475 4.87 22.64 -3.62
C ILE A 475 5.13 22.80 -2.13
N GLN A 476 5.46 24.02 -1.70
CA GLN A 476 5.75 24.29 -0.29
C GLN A 476 4.49 24.12 0.58
N GLY A 477 4.64 23.44 1.72
CA GLY A 477 3.55 23.21 2.66
C GLY A 477 2.53 22.15 2.20
N SER A 478 2.88 21.37 1.18
CA SER A 478 2.21 20.14 0.77
C SER A 478 2.90 18.92 1.42
N GLU A 479 2.32 17.72 1.33
CA GLU A 479 2.96 16.49 1.84
C GLU A 479 3.33 15.56 0.67
N ALA A 480 2.36 15.27 -0.21
CA ALA A 480 2.59 14.38 -1.36
C ALA A 480 3.50 15.05 -2.42
N TYR A 481 3.35 16.36 -2.62
CA TYR A 481 4.09 17.15 -3.60
C TYR A 481 5.22 17.98 -3.00
N ALA A 482 5.63 17.71 -1.76
CA ALA A 482 6.82 18.31 -1.17
C ALA A 482 8.09 17.78 -1.85
N ASP A 483 9.21 18.48 -1.62
CA ASP A 483 10.53 17.96 -2.01
C ASP A 483 10.77 16.65 -1.25
N TYR A 484 10.87 15.55 -1.99
CA TYR A 484 11.02 14.23 -1.41
C TYR A 484 12.44 13.99 -0.88
N ARG A 485 13.43 14.79 -1.31
CA ARG A 485 14.82 14.63 -0.89
C ARG A 485 15.01 15.01 0.57
N ASP A 486 14.20 15.95 1.06
CA ASP A 486 14.11 16.31 2.48
C ASP A 486 13.57 15.14 3.34
N GLN A 487 12.92 14.16 2.71
CA GLN A 487 12.40 12.96 3.37
C GLN A 487 13.39 11.79 3.29
N LEU A 488 14.47 11.88 2.52
CA LEU A 488 15.50 10.83 2.45
C LEU A 488 16.47 10.94 3.62
N LEU A 489 17.00 9.80 4.07
CA LEU A 489 18.12 9.78 5.02
C LEU A 489 19.31 10.57 4.48
N SER A 490 20.11 11.15 5.36
CA SER A 490 21.40 11.71 4.96
C SER A 490 22.36 10.56 4.58
N TRP A 491 23.41 10.84 3.80
CA TRP A 491 24.40 9.80 3.51
C TRP A 491 25.13 9.33 4.78
N GLU A 492 25.36 10.25 5.72
CA GLU A 492 25.96 9.94 7.04
C GLU A 492 25.12 8.92 7.84
N ASP A 493 23.78 8.99 7.73
CA ASP A 493 22.88 8.01 8.35
C ASP A 493 22.83 6.67 7.58
N CYS A 494 23.09 6.69 6.27
CA CYS A 494 23.04 5.49 5.41
C CYS A 494 24.32 4.65 5.50
N GLU A 495 25.48 5.29 5.58
CA GLU A 495 26.79 4.65 5.61
C GLU A 495 26.91 3.49 6.63
N PRO A 496 26.48 3.62 7.90
CA PRO A 496 26.56 2.52 8.86
C PRO A 496 25.63 1.33 8.56
N LEU A 497 24.59 1.54 7.75
CA LEU A 497 23.61 0.50 7.39
C LEU A 497 24.02 -0.28 6.13
N MET A 498 24.98 0.24 5.36
CA MET A 498 25.33 -0.27 4.04
C MET A 498 25.90 -1.70 4.09
N ALA A 499 26.86 -1.95 4.99
CA ALA A 499 27.54 -3.25 5.08
C ALA A 499 26.55 -4.38 5.40
N ASP A 500 25.67 -4.19 6.38
CA ASP A 500 24.64 -5.16 6.74
C ASP A 500 23.62 -5.36 5.60
N TYR A 501 23.19 -4.27 4.95
CA TYR A 501 22.27 -4.35 3.81
C TYR A 501 22.86 -5.11 2.62
N CYS A 502 24.11 -4.82 2.22
CA CYS A 502 24.77 -5.50 1.12
C CYS A 502 25.00 -6.99 1.44
N GLN A 503 25.40 -7.31 2.68
CA GLN A 503 25.55 -8.70 3.14
C GLN A 503 24.23 -9.47 3.09
N GLN A 504 23.12 -8.87 3.52
CA GLN A 504 21.79 -9.50 3.52
C GLN A 504 21.30 -9.87 2.11
N LEU A 505 21.59 -9.03 1.11
CA LEU A 505 21.16 -9.25 -0.27
C LEU A 505 22.21 -9.94 -1.15
N GLY A 506 23.42 -10.16 -0.63
CA GLY A 506 24.54 -10.69 -1.40
C GLY A 506 25.06 -9.72 -2.45
N PHE A 507 24.89 -8.41 -2.23
CA PHE A 507 25.41 -7.39 -3.12
C PHE A 507 26.85 -7.01 -2.75
N PRO A 508 27.69 -6.69 -3.75
CA PRO A 508 28.95 -6.01 -3.50
C PRO A 508 28.74 -4.66 -2.79
N ASP A 509 29.69 -4.27 -1.94
CA ASP A 509 29.67 -3.03 -1.16
C ASP A 509 30.30 -1.83 -1.89
N ASP A 510 30.69 -2.01 -3.16
CA ASP A 510 31.20 -0.98 -4.03
C ASP A 510 30.45 -0.90 -5.37
N ALA A 511 30.50 0.28 -6.02
CA ALA A 511 29.74 0.55 -7.23
C ALA A 511 30.17 -0.30 -8.43
N SER A 512 31.47 -0.52 -8.62
CA SER A 512 32.02 -1.31 -9.74
C SER A 512 31.68 -2.79 -9.56
N GLY A 513 31.86 -3.32 -8.35
CA GLY A 513 31.48 -4.68 -8.02
C GLY A 513 30.01 -4.93 -8.27
N PHE A 514 29.13 -4.00 -7.88
CA PHE A 514 27.69 -4.11 -8.09
C PHE A 514 27.32 -4.13 -9.58
N THR A 515 27.89 -3.25 -10.39
CA THR A 515 27.62 -3.21 -11.84
C THR A 515 28.19 -4.42 -12.57
N ASP A 516 29.38 -4.89 -12.19
CA ASP A 516 29.98 -6.10 -12.77
C ASP A 516 29.18 -7.36 -12.41
N ASN A 517 28.68 -7.46 -11.18
CA ASN A 517 27.80 -8.56 -10.77
C ASN A 517 26.53 -8.62 -11.63
N LEU A 518 25.86 -7.47 -11.84
CA LEU A 518 24.68 -7.38 -12.70
C LEU A 518 24.97 -7.72 -14.16
N ARG A 519 26.12 -7.27 -14.67
CA ARG A 519 26.57 -7.56 -16.04
C ARG A 519 26.81 -9.05 -16.22
N ASN A 520 27.49 -9.70 -15.28
CA ASN A 520 27.75 -11.13 -15.30
C ASN A 520 26.45 -11.91 -15.22
N TRP A 521 25.55 -11.57 -14.30
CA TRP A 521 24.25 -12.22 -14.17
C TRP A 521 23.43 -12.19 -15.48
N LEU A 522 23.34 -11.04 -16.15
CA LEU A 522 22.65 -10.93 -17.44
C LEU A 522 23.33 -11.74 -18.54
N THR A 523 24.67 -11.75 -18.56
CA THR A 523 25.48 -12.49 -19.54
C THR A 523 25.29 -13.99 -19.38
N ASP A 524 25.40 -14.50 -18.14
CA ASP A 524 25.25 -15.90 -17.82
C ASP A 524 23.83 -16.39 -18.12
N THR A 525 22.80 -15.62 -17.73
CA THR A 525 21.39 -15.95 -18.00
C THR A 525 21.12 -16.05 -19.51
N ALA A 526 21.65 -15.11 -20.29
CA ALA A 526 21.47 -15.13 -21.74
C ALA A 526 22.23 -16.29 -22.41
N ALA A 527 23.45 -16.59 -21.96
CA ALA A 527 24.24 -17.71 -22.45
C ALA A 527 23.57 -19.07 -22.14
N GLU A 528 23.01 -19.23 -20.94
CA GLU A 528 22.31 -20.44 -20.53
C GLU A 528 21.02 -20.66 -21.37
N VAL A 529 20.26 -19.60 -21.63
CA VAL A 529 19.07 -19.67 -22.48
C VAL A 529 19.43 -19.96 -23.94
N ASP A 530 20.52 -19.39 -24.46
CA ASP A 530 21.00 -19.67 -25.82
C ASP A 530 21.42 -21.14 -25.96
N ALA A 531 22.21 -21.65 -25.01
CA ALA A 531 22.69 -23.03 -24.99
C ALA A 531 21.54 -24.06 -24.84
N GLY A 532 20.52 -23.73 -24.02
CA GLY A 532 19.36 -24.59 -23.80
C GLY A 532 18.29 -24.52 -24.90
N PHE A 533 18.38 -23.55 -25.82
CA PHE A 533 17.38 -23.34 -26.87
C PHE A 533 17.14 -24.57 -27.78
N PRO A 534 18.18 -25.29 -28.27
CA PRO A 534 17.98 -26.41 -29.19
C PRO A 534 17.15 -27.57 -28.62
N GLU A 535 17.21 -27.78 -27.30
CA GLU A 535 16.48 -28.86 -26.61
C GLU A 535 15.08 -28.42 -26.12
N ASN A 536 14.81 -27.11 -26.13
CA ASN A 536 13.59 -26.55 -25.58
C ASN A 536 12.39 -26.70 -26.51
N LYS A 537 11.60 -27.76 -26.32
CA LYS A 537 10.39 -28.02 -27.12
C LYS A 537 9.26 -27.00 -26.89
N SER A 538 9.36 -26.18 -25.84
CA SER A 538 8.34 -25.22 -25.41
C SER A 538 8.53 -23.81 -25.99
N LEU A 539 9.71 -23.52 -26.54
CA LEU A 539 10.11 -22.23 -27.12
C LEU A 539 10.49 -22.41 -28.60
N GLY A 540 9.96 -21.56 -29.47
CA GLY A 540 10.43 -21.41 -30.85
C GLY A 540 10.62 -19.93 -31.19
N ILE A 541 11.38 -19.59 -32.24
CA ILE A 541 11.52 -18.22 -32.74
C ILE A 541 11.10 -18.22 -34.22
N ASP A 542 10.23 -17.28 -34.62
CA ASP A 542 9.79 -17.14 -36.00
C ASP A 542 10.81 -16.40 -36.88
N GLU A 543 10.53 -16.34 -38.20
CA GLU A 543 11.42 -15.71 -39.20
C GLU A 543 11.61 -14.19 -38.98
N SER A 544 10.73 -13.55 -38.19
CA SER A 544 10.80 -12.14 -37.83
C SER A 544 11.49 -11.91 -36.48
N GLY A 545 12.00 -12.97 -35.84
CA GLY A 545 12.65 -12.91 -34.53
C GLY A 545 11.67 -12.91 -33.35
N PHE A 546 10.39 -13.23 -33.55
CA PHE A 546 9.41 -13.32 -32.48
C PHE A 546 9.36 -14.71 -31.85
N PRO A 547 9.50 -14.80 -30.53
CA PRO A 547 9.41 -16.05 -29.81
C PRO A 547 7.96 -16.56 -29.60
N ILE A 548 7.75 -17.85 -29.83
CA ILE A 548 6.48 -18.59 -29.73
C ILE A 548 6.57 -19.56 -28.55
N LEU A 549 5.64 -19.42 -27.58
CA LEU A 549 5.57 -20.27 -26.39
C LEU A 549 4.42 -21.27 -26.49
N LYS A 550 4.70 -22.56 -26.33
CA LYS A 550 3.65 -23.60 -26.22
C LYS A 550 3.09 -23.65 -24.80
N ARG A 551 1.77 -23.79 -24.70
CA ARG A 551 1.06 -23.93 -23.41
C ARG A 551 1.05 -25.37 -22.92
N SER A 552 1.20 -25.55 -21.62
CA SER A 552 0.96 -26.80 -20.89
C SER A 552 -0.52 -27.18 -20.98
N GLY A 553 -0.84 -28.47 -21.17
CA GLY A 553 -2.22 -28.96 -21.15
C GLY A 553 -2.81 -28.99 -19.72
N PRO A 554 -4.14 -28.86 -19.55
CA PRO A 554 -4.79 -28.96 -18.24
C PRO A 554 -4.59 -30.37 -17.64
N ARG A 555 -4.20 -30.44 -16.37
CA ARG A 555 -4.10 -31.71 -15.61
C ARG A 555 -5.46 -32.02 -14.96
N GLU A 556 -6.09 -33.14 -15.32
CA GLU A 556 -7.34 -33.54 -14.67
C GLU A 556 -7.09 -34.08 -13.25
N PRO A 557 -7.96 -33.75 -12.27
CA PRO A 557 -7.86 -34.32 -10.92
C PRO A 557 -8.07 -35.84 -10.94
N LYS A 558 -7.24 -36.57 -10.18
CA LYS A 558 -7.38 -38.02 -9.98
C LYS A 558 -8.74 -38.36 -9.34
N ALA A 559 -9.22 -39.58 -9.57
CA ALA A 559 -10.48 -40.05 -8.97
C ALA A 559 -10.44 -40.08 -7.43
N SER A 560 -9.28 -40.39 -6.84
CA SER A 560 -9.02 -40.34 -5.40
C SER A 560 -9.24 -38.94 -4.81
N ALA A 561 -8.71 -37.91 -5.47
CA ALA A 561 -8.87 -36.52 -5.07
C ALA A 561 -10.35 -36.08 -5.03
N ARG A 562 -11.12 -36.44 -6.07
CA ARG A 562 -12.58 -36.16 -6.12
C ARG A 562 -13.35 -36.87 -5.01
N ALA A 563 -12.97 -38.11 -4.69
CA ALA A 563 -13.59 -38.88 -3.61
C ALA A 563 -13.29 -38.26 -2.24
N LEU A 564 -12.05 -37.83 -1.99
CA LEU A 564 -11.65 -37.13 -0.76
C LEU A 564 -12.41 -35.80 -0.60
N GLU A 565 -12.46 -34.99 -1.65
CA GLU A 565 -13.20 -33.72 -1.65
C GLU A 565 -14.69 -33.94 -1.33
N SER A 566 -15.32 -34.93 -1.96
CA SER A 566 -16.73 -35.26 -1.71
C SER A 566 -16.98 -35.71 -0.27
N ALA A 567 -16.11 -36.56 0.29
CA ALA A 567 -16.22 -37.05 1.66
C ALA A 567 -16.02 -35.94 2.69
N LEU A 568 -15.14 -34.98 2.40
CA LEU A 568 -14.89 -33.80 3.20
C LEU A 568 -16.11 -32.86 3.18
N LEU A 569 -16.62 -32.52 1.98
CA LEU A 569 -17.75 -31.59 1.84
C LEU A 569 -19.02 -32.07 2.54
N GLN A 570 -19.25 -33.39 2.59
CA GLN A 570 -20.41 -33.99 3.29
C GLN A 570 -20.34 -33.87 4.82
N ARG A 571 -19.14 -33.69 5.40
CA ARG A 571 -18.92 -33.60 6.86
C ARG A 571 -18.76 -32.17 7.36
N LEU A 572 -18.70 -31.17 6.48
CA LEU A 572 -18.55 -29.77 6.89
C LEU A 572 -19.80 -29.29 7.65
N PRO A 573 -19.63 -28.74 8.87
CA PRO A 573 -20.76 -28.25 9.66
C PRO A 573 -21.31 -26.94 9.07
N GLU A 574 -22.64 -26.78 9.06
CA GLU A 574 -23.25 -25.51 8.67
C GLU A 574 -23.03 -24.42 9.74
N ARG A 575 -22.53 -23.25 9.35
CA ARG A 575 -22.21 -22.14 10.28
C ARG A 575 -22.58 -20.78 9.72
N ASN A 576 -22.97 -19.84 10.57
CA ASN A 576 -23.15 -18.44 10.17
C ASN A 576 -21.79 -17.71 10.18
N VAL A 577 -21.64 -16.68 9.34
CA VAL A 577 -20.44 -15.82 9.31
C VAL A 577 -20.14 -15.20 10.69
N ILE A 578 -21.17 -14.86 11.48
CA ILE A 578 -20.96 -14.33 12.83
C ILE A 578 -20.38 -15.38 13.79
N ASP A 579 -20.84 -16.63 13.71
CA ASP A 579 -20.31 -17.73 14.52
C ASP A 579 -18.82 -17.95 14.21
N VAL A 580 -18.48 -17.90 12.92
CA VAL A 580 -17.09 -17.93 12.45
C VAL A 580 -16.27 -16.79 13.07
N LEU A 581 -16.77 -15.56 13.02
CA LEU A 581 -16.07 -14.41 13.61
C LEU A 581 -15.91 -14.54 15.13
N CYS A 582 -16.91 -15.09 15.84
CA CYS A 582 -16.83 -15.37 17.28
C CYS A 582 -15.77 -16.43 17.58
N ASN A 583 -15.76 -17.54 16.86
CA ASN A 583 -14.78 -18.61 17.02
C ASN A 583 -13.35 -18.10 16.76
N VAL A 584 -13.16 -17.35 15.66
CA VAL A 584 -11.87 -16.78 15.31
C VAL A 584 -11.44 -15.71 16.30
N ALA A 585 -12.37 -14.89 16.82
CA ALA A 585 -12.08 -13.96 17.91
C ALA A 585 -11.65 -14.69 19.19
N HIS A 586 -12.27 -15.83 19.51
CA HIS A 586 -11.86 -16.66 20.65
C HIS A 586 -10.43 -17.21 20.47
N TRP A 587 -10.11 -17.79 19.32
CA TRP A 587 -8.80 -18.41 19.08
C TRP A 587 -7.64 -17.41 18.92
N THR A 588 -7.91 -16.21 18.38
CA THR A 588 -6.85 -15.25 18.01
C THR A 588 -6.88 -13.97 18.83
N SER A 589 -8.00 -13.63 19.47
CA SER A 589 -8.24 -12.35 20.16
C SER A 589 -8.00 -11.11 19.26
N TRP A 590 -8.26 -11.21 17.94
CA TRP A 590 -8.02 -10.12 16.97
C TRP A 590 -8.75 -8.82 17.31
N ASN A 591 -9.92 -8.92 17.94
CA ASN A 591 -10.78 -7.79 18.32
C ASN A 591 -10.16 -6.87 19.39
N ARG A 592 -9.07 -7.30 20.05
CA ARG A 592 -8.34 -6.47 21.04
C ARG A 592 -7.73 -5.20 20.45
N HIS A 593 -7.43 -5.19 19.14
CA HIS A 593 -6.83 -4.02 18.47
C HIS A 593 -7.80 -2.85 18.30
N PHE A 594 -9.10 -3.11 18.34
CA PHE A 594 -10.11 -2.07 18.21
C PHE A 594 -10.28 -1.30 19.51
N GLY A 595 -10.37 0.02 19.43
CA GLY A 595 -10.49 0.92 20.58
C GLY A 595 -10.25 2.38 20.19
N PRO A 596 -10.46 3.36 21.09
CA PRO A 596 -10.26 4.78 20.79
C PRO A 596 -8.91 5.11 20.14
N LEU A 597 -8.85 6.12 19.26
CA LEU A 597 -7.60 6.62 18.66
C LEU A 597 -6.57 7.04 19.71
N SER A 598 -7.03 7.55 20.85
CA SER A 598 -6.18 7.90 21.98
C SER A 598 -5.47 6.70 22.63
N GLY A 599 -5.78 5.46 22.22
CA GLY A 599 -5.23 4.22 22.80
C GLY A 599 -5.74 3.90 24.20
N SER A 600 -6.73 4.66 24.69
CA SER A 600 -7.37 4.41 25.99
C SER A 600 -8.31 3.20 25.94
N ASP A 601 -8.71 2.71 27.11
CA ASP A 601 -9.74 1.68 27.22
C ASP A 601 -11.06 2.12 26.59
N PRO A 602 -11.74 1.18 25.93
CA PRO A 602 -13.02 1.45 25.31
C PRO A 602 -14.07 1.66 26.40
N LYS A 603 -14.55 2.90 26.56
CA LYS A 603 -15.59 3.27 27.53
C LYS A 603 -16.99 2.90 27.00
N ILE A 604 -17.16 1.65 26.59
CA ILE A 604 -18.40 1.09 26.03
C ILE A 604 -18.65 -0.28 26.67
N GLU A 605 -19.93 -0.63 26.85
CA GLU A 605 -20.32 -1.97 27.33
C GLU A 605 -20.06 -3.02 26.25
N ASN A 606 -19.71 -4.24 26.66
CA ASN A 606 -19.44 -5.40 25.80
C ASN A 606 -18.62 -5.07 24.53
N PRO A 607 -17.42 -4.48 24.65
CA PRO A 607 -16.65 -4.01 23.50
C PRO A 607 -16.35 -5.14 22.51
N GLY A 608 -16.03 -6.35 22.99
CA GLY A 608 -15.71 -7.50 22.13
C GLY A 608 -16.85 -7.90 21.19
N GLU A 609 -18.07 -8.00 21.74
CA GLU A 609 -19.30 -8.28 20.98
C GLU A 609 -19.54 -7.20 19.93
N ARG A 610 -19.49 -5.92 20.34
CA ARG A 610 -19.75 -4.80 19.42
C ARG A 610 -18.71 -4.71 18.30
N TYR A 611 -17.47 -5.11 18.55
CA TYR A 611 -16.41 -5.17 17.53
C TYR A 611 -16.67 -6.26 16.50
N ILE A 612 -17.11 -7.45 16.93
CA ILE A 612 -17.49 -8.56 16.03
C ILE A 612 -18.65 -8.12 15.13
N LEU A 613 -19.70 -7.54 15.74
CA LEU A 613 -20.88 -7.06 14.99
C LEU A 613 -20.53 -5.93 14.01
N THR A 614 -19.62 -5.03 14.38
CA THR A 614 -19.14 -3.97 13.49
C THR A 614 -18.34 -4.56 12.32
N THR A 615 -17.45 -5.53 12.57
CA THR A 615 -16.71 -6.24 11.52
C THR A 615 -17.66 -6.94 10.55
N PHE A 616 -18.66 -7.65 11.06
CA PHE A 616 -19.69 -8.28 10.22
C PHE A 616 -20.45 -7.23 9.38
N THR A 617 -20.89 -6.14 10.01
CA THR A 617 -21.66 -5.08 9.35
C THR A 617 -20.93 -4.46 8.15
N TYR A 618 -19.68 -4.06 8.35
CA TYR A 618 -18.90 -3.36 7.32
C TYR A 618 -18.20 -4.34 6.37
N GLY A 619 -17.74 -5.50 6.85
CA GLY A 619 -17.05 -6.50 6.02
C GLY A 619 -17.96 -7.22 5.05
N CYS A 620 -19.25 -7.35 5.38
CA CYS A 620 -20.29 -7.88 4.48
C CYS A 620 -21.06 -6.79 3.72
N ASN A 621 -20.65 -5.52 3.81
CA ASN A 621 -21.29 -4.37 3.16
C ASN A 621 -22.78 -4.16 3.45
N LEU A 622 -23.27 -4.58 4.62
CA LEU A 622 -24.68 -4.40 4.98
C LEU A 622 -25.01 -2.94 5.30
N GLY A 623 -24.03 -2.20 5.82
CA GLY A 623 -24.22 -0.87 6.38
C GLY A 623 -24.97 -0.89 7.72
N PRO A 624 -24.76 0.13 8.56
CA PRO A 624 -25.24 0.11 9.95
C PRO A 624 -26.76 0.06 10.08
N ALA A 625 -27.49 0.65 9.13
CA ALA A 625 -28.96 0.73 9.17
C ALA A 625 -29.63 -0.61 8.84
N GLN A 626 -29.13 -1.36 7.86
CA GLN A 626 -29.69 -2.68 7.55
C GLN A 626 -29.19 -3.73 8.55
N ALA A 627 -27.90 -3.72 8.90
CA ALA A 627 -27.35 -4.67 9.86
C ALA A 627 -28.10 -4.65 11.20
N SER A 628 -28.40 -3.48 11.76
CA SER A 628 -29.12 -3.39 13.04
C SER A 628 -30.53 -4.03 13.01
N ARG A 629 -31.19 -4.04 11.84
CA ARG A 629 -32.52 -4.65 11.68
C ARG A 629 -32.47 -6.17 11.80
N HIS A 630 -31.36 -6.78 11.43
CA HIS A 630 -31.15 -8.23 11.50
C HIS A 630 -30.52 -8.70 12.81
N LEU A 631 -30.09 -7.78 13.68
CA LEU A 631 -29.40 -8.06 14.96
C LEU A 631 -30.34 -7.97 16.18
N ARG A 632 -31.66 -8.08 15.98
CA ARG A 632 -32.70 -8.18 17.02
C ARG A 632 -32.58 -7.16 18.18
N GLY A 633 -32.13 -5.94 17.87
CA GLY A 633 -31.99 -4.86 18.86
C GLY A 633 -30.73 -4.91 19.72
N ALA A 634 -29.81 -5.86 19.52
CA ALA A 634 -28.52 -5.93 20.23
C ALA A 634 -27.66 -4.67 20.03
N VAL A 635 -27.76 -4.06 18.84
CA VAL A 635 -27.04 -2.83 18.48
C VAL A 635 -27.92 -1.90 17.65
N THR A 636 -27.67 -0.59 17.79
CA THR A 636 -28.30 0.45 16.96
C THR A 636 -27.36 0.88 15.81
N PRO A 637 -27.89 1.48 14.73
CA PRO A 637 -27.05 2.03 13.66
C PRO A 637 -26.00 3.02 14.17
N HIS A 638 -26.37 3.83 15.17
CA HIS A 638 -25.47 4.80 15.79
C HIS A 638 -24.29 4.11 16.49
N MET A 639 -24.52 3.01 17.20
CA MET A 639 -23.46 2.27 17.90
C MET A 639 -22.43 1.69 16.91
N LEU A 640 -22.91 1.10 15.81
CA LEU A 640 -22.03 0.53 14.77
C LEU A 640 -21.21 1.63 14.07
N SER A 641 -21.85 2.74 13.70
CA SER A 641 -21.17 3.89 13.09
C SER A 641 -20.15 4.54 14.04
N PHE A 642 -20.49 4.65 15.33
CA PHE A 642 -19.59 5.17 16.36
C PHE A 642 -18.31 4.34 16.47
N ILE A 643 -18.43 3.00 16.49
CA ILE A 643 -17.28 2.10 16.58
C ILE A 643 -16.42 2.21 15.33
N ASN A 644 -17.02 2.16 14.14
CA ASN A 644 -16.27 2.30 12.89
C ASN A 644 -15.50 3.63 12.83
N ARG A 645 -16.10 4.75 13.27
CA ARG A 645 -15.44 6.07 13.26
C ARG A 645 -14.35 6.24 14.31
N ARG A 646 -14.52 5.67 15.50
CA ARG A 646 -13.66 5.99 16.66
C ARG A 646 -12.76 4.86 17.11
N HIS A 647 -13.21 3.63 16.90
CA HIS A 647 -12.56 2.44 17.43
C HIS A 647 -11.79 1.65 16.37
N ALA A 648 -12.06 1.88 15.09
CA ALA A 648 -11.38 1.22 13.98
C ALA A 648 -10.70 2.24 13.04
N ASN A 649 -9.58 1.80 12.46
CA ASN A 649 -8.89 2.46 11.36
C ASN A 649 -8.10 1.40 10.58
N ALA A 650 -7.54 1.77 9.42
CA ALA A 650 -6.80 0.84 8.57
C ALA A 650 -5.66 0.11 9.31
N ASN A 651 -4.90 0.82 10.17
CA ASN A 651 -3.81 0.22 10.94
C ASN A 651 -4.29 -0.84 11.94
N LYS A 652 -5.42 -0.59 12.62
CA LYS A 652 -6.01 -1.53 13.58
C LYS A 652 -6.60 -2.76 12.88
N LEU A 653 -7.19 -2.57 11.70
CA LEU A 653 -7.68 -3.69 10.88
C LEU A 653 -6.52 -4.55 10.39
N ASN A 654 -5.42 -3.96 9.91
CA ASN A 654 -4.21 -4.69 9.55
C ASN A 654 -3.61 -5.46 10.74
N ALA A 655 -3.62 -4.89 11.94
CA ALA A 655 -3.16 -5.58 13.15
C ALA A 655 -4.06 -6.78 13.52
N ALA A 656 -5.38 -6.64 13.37
CA ALA A 656 -6.32 -7.76 13.55
C ALA A 656 -6.13 -8.86 12.50
N LEU A 657 -5.95 -8.48 11.23
CA LEU A 657 -5.63 -9.40 10.13
C LEU A 657 -4.35 -10.19 10.42
N LYS A 658 -3.29 -9.52 10.89
CA LYS A 658 -2.01 -10.15 11.25
C LYS A 658 -2.21 -11.31 12.23
N ASP A 659 -3.03 -11.16 13.27
CA ASP A 659 -3.23 -12.24 14.25
C ASP A 659 -3.90 -13.47 13.66
N ILE A 660 -4.86 -13.27 12.75
CA ILE A 660 -5.55 -14.35 12.04
C ILE A 660 -4.58 -15.05 11.10
N ILE A 661 -3.81 -14.31 10.31
CA ILE A 661 -2.81 -14.84 9.38
C ILE A 661 -1.73 -15.64 10.13
N ASN A 662 -1.21 -15.11 11.24
CA ASN A 662 -0.20 -15.81 12.02
C ASN A 662 -0.73 -17.11 12.64
N ARG A 663 -2.00 -17.11 13.08
CA ARG A 663 -2.63 -18.34 13.59
C ARG A 663 -2.90 -19.35 12.48
N TYR A 664 -3.31 -18.89 11.31
CA TYR A 664 -3.46 -19.69 10.11
C TYR A 664 -2.14 -20.37 9.71
N HIS A 665 -1.04 -19.62 9.70
CA HIS A 665 0.29 -20.12 9.34
C HIS A 665 0.81 -21.26 10.24
N ALA A 666 0.30 -21.37 11.47
CA ALA A 666 0.67 -22.45 12.38
C ALA A 666 0.15 -23.84 11.94
N PHE A 667 -0.87 -23.90 11.08
CA PHE A 667 -1.43 -25.15 10.57
C PHE A 667 -0.52 -25.82 9.55
N GLU A 668 -0.53 -27.15 9.52
CA GLU A 668 0.22 -27.95 8.53
C GLU A 668 -0.52 -28.05 7.19
N LEU A 669 -1.86 -27.96 7.18
CA LEU A 669 -2.69 -28.01 5.96
C LEU A 669 -2.31 -26.92 4.93
N PRO A 670 -2.20 -25.62 5.28
CA PRO A 670 -1.81 -24.59 4.32
C PRO A 670 -0.45 -24.83 3.66
N LYS A 671 0.48 -25.48 4.37
CA LYS A 671 1.83 -25.78 3.89
C LYS A 671 1.85 -26.86 2.79
N VAL A 672 0.73 -27.56 2.59
CA VAL A 672 0.55 -28.47 1.45
C VAL A 672 0.20 -27.70 0.17
N TRP A 673 -0.43 -26.53 0.29
CA TRP A 673 -0.83 -25.69 -0.86
C TRP A 673 0.24 -24.70 -1.32
N GLY A 674 1.11 -24.27 -0.40
CA GLY A 674 2.20 -23.33 -0.65
C GLY A 674 3.06 -23.09 0.59
N GLU A 675 4.30 -22.64 0.41
CA GLU A 675 5.24 -22.39 1.52
C GLU A 675 5.08 -20.99 2.12
N GLY A 676 4.27 -20.11 1.53
CA GLY A 676 4.17 -18.70 1.92
C GLY A 676 5.30 -17.83 1.38
N LYS A 677 6.10 -18.34 0.43
CA LYS A 677 7.24 -17.62 -0.19
C LYS A 677 6.85 -16.80 -1.40
N SER A 678 5.74 -17.14 -2.06
CA SER A 678 5.20 -16.33 -3.15
C SER A 678 3.82 -15.77 -2.82
N ALA A 679 3.53 -14.61 -3.39
CA ALA A 679 2.22 -14.00 -3.39
C ALA A 679 1.85 -13.54 -4.80
N ALA A 680 0.56 -13.51 -5.11
CA ALA A 680 0.08 -12.86 -6.32
C ALA A 680 -0.69 -11.58 -5.94
N ALA A 681 -0.61 -10.60 -6.84
CA ALA A 681 -1.10 -9.26 -6.68
C ALA A 681 -2.09 -8.91 -7.79
N ASP A 682 -3.32 -8.55 -7.43
CA ASP A 682 -4.39 -8.26 -8.38
C ASP A 682 -5.35 -7.18 -7.86
N GLY A 683 -5.94 -6.45 -8.79
CA GLY A 683 -6.91 -5.38 -8.54
C GLY A 683 -8.31 -5.75 -8.98
N THR A 684 -9.30 -5.65 -8.09
CA THR A 684 -10.72 -5.81 -8.43
C THR A 684 -11.44 -4.46 -8.39
N LYS A 685 -12.19 -4.13 -9.44
CA LYS A 685 -13.01 -2.91 -9.49
C LYS A 685 -14.25 -3.05 -8.59
N PHE A 686 -14.48 -2.04 -7.75
CA PHE A 686 -15.73 -1.80 -7.04
C PHE A 686 -16.41 -0.55 -7.60
N ASP A 687 -17.74 -0.60 -7.72
CA ASP A 687 -18.54 0.58 -8.05
C ASP A 687 -18.70 1.46 -6.80
N MET A 688 -18.65 2.78 -7.01
CA MET A 688 -18.65 3.77 -5.93
C MET A 688 -19.44 5.01 -6.31
N PHE A 689 -19.75 5.84 -5.32
CA PHE A 689 -20.31 7.16 -5.58
C PHE A 689 -19.29 8.08 -6.25
N ASP A 690 -19.76 8.92 -7.18
CA ASP A 690 -18.94 9.66 -8.14
C ASP A 690 -18.45 11.03 -7.64
N GLN A 691 -18.79 11.43 -6.40
CA GLN A 691 -18.52 12.76 -5.85
C GLN A 691 -17.25 12.82 -4.99
N ASN A 692 -16.15 12.21 -5.44
CA ASN A 692 -14.86 12.29 -4.77
C ASN A 692 -13.71 12.31 -5.81
N LEU A 693 -12.51 12.71 -5.38
CA LEU A 693 -11.32 12.74 -6.24
C LEU A 693 -10.85 11.35 -6.70
N LEU A 694 -11.24 10.27 -6.02
CA LEU A 694 -10.79 8.90 -6.31
C LEU A 694 -11.63 8.20 -7.39
N ALA A 695 -12.89 8.60 -7.57
CA ALA A 695 -13.79 8.02 -8.56
C ALA A 695 -13.31 8.38 -9.97
N GLU A 696 -12.76 7.39 -10.67
CA GLU A 696 -12.32 7.53 -12.05
C GLU A 696 -13.00 6.52 -12.96
N TYR A 697 -13.15 6.90 -14.23
CA TYR A 697 -13.75 6.04 -15.23
C TYR A 697 -12.74 4.98 -15.68
N HIS A 698 -13.05 3.71 -15.42
CA HIS A 698 -12.18 2.60 -15.81
C HIS A 698 -12.49 2.13 -17.24
N ILE A 699 -11.50 2.23 -18.14
CA ILE A 699 -11.67 1.89 -19.57
C ILE A 699 -11.93 0.38 -19.77
N ARG A 700 -11.24 -0.49 -19.03
CA ARG A 700 -11.38 -1.97 -19.13
C ARG A 700 -12.72 -2.50 -18.60
N TYR A 701 -13.31 -1.81 -17.61
CA TYR A 701 -14.47 -2.30 -16.85
C TYR A 701 -15.74 -1.45 -17.08
N GLY A 702 -15.66 -0.37 -17.87
CA GLY A 702 -16.83 0.37 -18.35
C GLY A 702 -17.66 1.08 -17.27
N GLY A 703 -17.04 1.84 -16.36
CA GLY A 703 -17.78 2.62 -15.36
C GLY A 703 -16.89 3.38 -14.36
N TYR A 704 -17.47 4.23 -13.53
CA TYR A 704 -16.78 4.93 -12.44
C TYR A 704 -16.62 4.01 -11.23
N GLY A 705 -15.43 3.98 -10.63
CA GLY A 705 -15.13 3.05 -9.54
C GLY A 705 -13.77 3.29 -8.90
N GLY A 706 -13.43 2.41 -7.95
CA GLY A 706 -12.10 2.28 -7.36
C GLY A 706 -11.64 0.82 -7.44
N ILE A 707 -10.36 0.58 -7.22
CA ILE A 707 -9.71 -0.74 -7.32
C ILE A 707 -9.33 -1.19 -5.92
N ALA A 708 -9.93 -2.29 -5.46
CA ALA A 708 -9.47 -3.01 -4.29
C ALA A 708 -8.31 -3.91 -4.72
N TYR A 709 -7.11 -3.56 -4.28
CA TYR A 709 -5.87 -4.24 -4.61
C TYR A 709 -5.50 -5.20 -3.48
N HIS A 710 -5.20 -6.46 -3.81
CA HIS A 710 -4.90 -7.50 -2.82
C HIS A 710 -3.57 -8.19 -3.12
N HIS A 711 -2.87 -8.61 -2.05
CA HIS A 711 -1.84 -9.64 -2.13
C HIS A 711 -2.34 -10.91 -1.48
N VAL A 712 -2.40 -12.00 -2.24
CA VAL A 712 -2.78 -13.32 -1.74
C VAL A 712 -1.58 -14.24 -1.83
N ALA A 713 -1.21 -14.86 -0.72
CA ALA A 713 -0.14 -15.84 -0.66
C ALA A 713 -0.47 -17.10 -1.47
N ASP A 714 0.56 -17.83 -1.88
CA ASP A 714 0.42 -19.16 -2.49
C ASP A 714 -0.35 -20.17 -1.61
N ASN A 715 -0.39 -19.96 -0.29
CA ASN A 715 -1.19 -20.74 0.64
C ASN A 715 -2.60 -20.18 0.89
N TYR A 716 -3.19 -19.41 -0.05
CA TYR A 716 -4.60 -18.96 -0.06
C TYR A 716 -5.03 -17.94 1.01
N VAL A 717 -4.11 -17.24 1.67
CA VAL A 717 -4.47 -16.18 2.63
C VAL A 717 -4.16 -14.79 2.06
N ALA A 718 -5.05 -13.82 2.26
CA ALA A 718 -4.78 -12.44 1.90
C ALA A 718 -3.86 -11.78 2.94
N LEU A 719 -2.71 -11.28 2.48
CA LEU A 719 -1.68 -10.67 3.33
C LEU A 719 -1.84 -9.16 3.44
N PHE A 720 -2.30 -8.53 2.36
CA PHE A 720 -2.38 -7.09 2.24
C PHE A 720 -3.54 -6.70 1.34
N SER A 721 -4.11 -5.52 1.64
CA SER A 721 -5.04 -4.85 0.76
C SER A 721 -4.91 -3.34 0.80
N HIS A 722 -5.29 -2.70 -0.31
CA HIS A 722 -5.36 -1.24 -0.42
C HIS A 722 -6.41 -0.82 -1.44
N PHE A 723 -7.14 0.25 -1.15
CA PHE A 723 -8.11 0.83 -2.07
C PHE A 723 -7.48 1.98 -2.86
N ILE A 724 -7.36 1.77 -4.16
CA ILE A 724 -6.66 2.65 -5.10
C ILE A 724 -7.69 3.28 -6.05
N PRO A 725 -7.58 4.56 -6.41
CA PRO A 725 -8.41 5.15 -7.45
C PRO A 725 -8.18 4.47 -8.82
N CYS A 726 -9.24 4.35 -9.62
CA CYS A 726 -9.11 3.83 -10.99
C CYS A 726 -8.13 4.70 -11.80
N GLY A 727 -7.31 4.10 -12.68
CA GLY A 727 -6.38 4.84 -13.55
C GLY A 727 -5.02 5.18 -12.93
N VAL A 728 -4.81 4.95 -11.62
CA VAL A 728 -3.46 4.92 -11.03
C VAL A 728 -2.76 3.62 -11.41
N TRP A 729 -1.46 3.71 -11.65
CA TRP A 729 -0.64 2.56 -12.04
C TRP A 729 -0.44 1.63 -10.82
N GLU A 730 -1.11 0.48 -10.83
CA GLU A 730 -1.18 -0.47 -9.70
C GLU A 730 0.19 -0.98 -9.23
N ALA A 731 1.17 -1.06 -10.13
CA ALA A 731 2.51 -1.54 -9.83
C ALA A 731 3.23 -0.76 -8.73
N VAL A 732 2.81 0.49 -8.51
CA VAL A 732 3.29 1.36 -7.44
C VAL A 732 3.03 0.77 -6.04
N PHE A 733 2.00 -0.09 -5.91
CA PHE A 733 1.57 -0.67 -4.65
C PHE A 733 2.02 -2.13 -4.44
N ILE A 734 2.54 -2.80 -5.48
CA ILE A 734 3.09 -4.18 -5.40
C ILE A 734 4.14 -4.28 -4.29
N ILE A 735 5.10 -3.36 -4.30
CA ILE A 735 6.22 -3.40 -3.35
C ILE A 735 5.73 -2.95 -1.96
N GLU A 736 4.91 -1.91 -1.92
CA GLU A 736 4.37 -1.36 -0.67
C GLU A 736 3.62 -2.42 0.14
N GLY A 737 2.79 -3.24 -0.51
CA GLY A 737 2.01 -4.24 0.20
C GLY A 737 2.84 -5.35 0.83
N LEU A 738 4.01 -5.70 0.26
CA LEU A 738 4.95 -6.60 0.92
C LEU A 738 5.64 -5.92 2.11
N LEU A 739 6.11 -4.69 1.93
CA LEU A 739 6.80 -3.95 3.00
C LEU A 739 5.88 -3.65 4.20
N GLN A 740 4.59 -3.47 3.95
CA GLN A 740 3.59 -3.25 5.01
C GLN A 740 3.09 -4.54 5.66
N ASN A 741 3.35 -5.70 5.07
CA ASN A 741 2.97 -6.99 5.64
C ASN A 741 3.82 -7.28 6.87
N LYS A 742 3.19 -7.31 8.04
CA LYS A 742 3.85 -7.60 9.33
C LYS A 742 3.57 -9.01 9.84
N SER A 743 2.92 -9.86 9.05
CA SER A 743 2.62 -11.25 9.44
C SER A 743 3.87 -12.13 9.40
N ASP A 744 3.77 -13.36 9.90
CA ASP A 744 4.87 -14.33 9.88
C ASP A 744 5.08 -14.94 8.50
N ILE A 745 4.12 -14.79 7.58
CA ILE A 745 4.25 -15.14 6.17
C ILE A 745 4.89 -13.95 5.47
N GLN A 746 6.14 -14.11 5.02
CA GLN A 746 6.92 -13.06 4.36
C GLN A 746 7.36 -13.53 2.96
N PRO A 747 6.51 -13.31 1.93
CA PRO A 747 6.86 -13.68 0.57
C PRO A 747 8.03 -12.86 0.04
N ASP A 748 8.97 -13.53 -0.62
CA ASP A 748 10.08 -12.89 -1.35
C ASP A 748 9.79 -12.77 -2.86
N THR A 749 8.72 -13.43 -3.33
CA THR A 749 8.35 -13.50 -4.75
C THR A 749 6.94 -12.96 -4.95
N VAL A 750 6.75 -12.06 -5.92
CA VAL A 750 5.43 -11.50 -6.26
C VAL A 750 5.09 -11.68 -7.72
N HIS A 751 3.93 -12.27 -7.96
CA HIS A 751 3.30 -12.33 -9.28
C HIS A 751 2.31 -11.19 -9.43
N ALA A 752 2.30 -10.52 -10.58
CA ALA A 752 1.37 -9.41 -10.86
C ALA A 752 0.83 -9.51 -12.30
N ASP A 753 -0.28 -8.83 -12.61
CA ASP A 753 -0.74 -8.71 -14.00
C ASP A 753 0.22 -7.83 -14.83
N THR A 754 -0.03 -7.68 -16.13
CA THR A 754 0.77 -6.89 -17.07
C THR A 754 0.97 -5.44 -16.61
N GLN A 755 0.04 -4.88 -15.82
CA GLN A 755 0.20 -3.55 -15.22
C GLN A 755 1.38 -3.45 -14.26
N GLY A 756 1.86 -4.56 -13.68
CA GLY A 756 3.07 -4.63 -12.84
C GLY A 756 4.38 -4.35 -13.58
N GLN A 757 4.36 -4.25 -14.91
CA GLN A 757 5.55 -4.18 -15.75
C GLN A 757 6.03 -2.73 -15.93
N SER A 758 7.04 -2.31 -15.16
CA SER A 758 7.94 -1.21 -15.60
C SER A 758 9.35 -1.34 -15.02
N ALA A 759 10.32 -0.79 -15.73
CA ALA A 759 11.72 -0.89 -15.37
C ALA A 759 12.01 -0.33 -13.95
N PRO A 760 11.58 0.89 -13.56
CA PRO A 760 11.76 1.36 -12.19
C PRO A 760 11.22 0.42 -11.09
N VAL A 761 10.12 -0.29 -11.34
CA VAL A 761 9.57 -1.24 -10.35
C VAL A 761 10.41 -2.51 -10.29
N PHE A 762 10.90 -3.03 -11.42
CA PHE A 762 11.86 -4.14 -11.43
C PHE A 762 13.15 -3.77 -10.67
N ALA A 763 13.68 -2.56 -10.87
CA ALA A 763 14.86 -2.08 -10.15
C ALA A 763 14.61 -1.98 -8.63
N LEU A 764 13.51 -1.35 -8.22
CA LEU A 764 13.21 -1.21 -6.80
C LEU A 764 12.94 -2.55 -6.13
N ALA A 765 12.23 -3.47 -6.81
CA ALA A 765 12.01 -4.82 -6.31
C ALA A 765 13.33 -5.57 -6.11
N TYR A 766 14.22 -5.53 -7.11
CA TYR A 766 15.55 -6.14 -7.01
C TYR A 766 16.37 -5.60 -5.83
N LEU A 767 16.42 -4.27 -5.68
CA LEU A 767 17.13 -3.65 -4.56
C LEU A 767 16.48 -3.94 -3.19
N LEU A 768 15.21 -4.34 -3.15
CA LEU A 768 14.56 -4.76 -1.91
C LEU A 768 14.66 -6.27 -1.65
N GLY A 769 15.30 -7.04 -2.54
CA GLY A 769 15.37 -8.50 -2.46
C GLY A 769 14.08 -9.20 -2.88
N ILE A 770 13.20 -8.53 -3.62
CA ILE A 770 11.90 -9.04 -4.06
C ILE A 770 12.00 -9.52 -5.51
N LYS A 771 11.61 -10.76 -5.77
CA LYS A 771 11.50 -11.34 -7.12
C LYS A 771 10.16 -10.99 -7.74
N LEU A 772 10.15 -9.97 -8.60
CA LEU A 772 8.96 -9.56 -9.35
C LEU A 772 8.80 -10.44 -10.60
N MET A 773 7.68 -11.16 -10.69
CA MET A 773 7.38 -12.12 -11.75
C MET A 773 6.01 -11.84 -12.41
N PRO A 774 5.88 -10.77 -13.21
CA PRO A 774 4.60 -10.38 -13.78
C PRO A 774 4.18 -11.28 -14.94
N ARG A 775 2.88 -11.52 -15.08
CA ARG A 775 2.25 -12.18 -16.23
C ARG A 775 2.05 -11.15 -17.35
N ILE A 776 3.01 -11.07 -18.27
CA ILE A 776 3.01 -10.07 -19.34
C ILE A 776 2.27 -10.59 -20.58
N ARG A 777 1.18 -9.93 -20.98
CA ARG A 777 0.36 -10.32 -22.15
C ARG A 777 1.03 -10.02 -23.50
N ASN A 778 1.55 -8.80 -23.68
CA ASN A 778 2.18 -8.33 -24.92
C ASN A 778 3.71 -8.25 -24.77
N TRP A 779 4.33 -9.31 -24.30
CA TRP A 779 5.77 -9.31 -24.02
C TRP A 779 6.63 -9.18 -25.28
N HIS A 780 6.08 -9.52 -26.46
CA HIS A 780 6.72 -9.32 -27.78
C HIS A 780 7.04 -7.86 -28.11
N ASP A 781 6.33 -6.90 -27.52
CA ASP A 781 6.58 -5.47 -27.72
C ASP A 781 7.76 -4.94 -26.86
N LEU A 782 8.28 -5.77 -25.96
CA LEU A 782 9.35 -5.38 -25.05
C LEU A 782 10.73 -5.54 -25.69
N VAL A 783 11.60 -4.58 -25.38
CA VAL A 783 12.99 -4.58 -25.81
C VAL A 783 13.84 -5.40 -24.83
N PHE A 784 14.55 -6.40 -25.35
CA PHE A 784 15.64 -7.08 -24.65
C PHE A 784 16.94 -6.30 -24.85
N PHE A 785 17.71 -6.14 -23.78
CA PHE A 785 18.96 -5.39 -23.75
C PHE A 785 20.16 -6.32 -23.69
N ARG A 786 21.21 -6.05 -24.48
CA ARG A 786 22.47 -6.81 -24.45
C ARG A 786 23.36 -6.33 -23.30
N PRO A 787 24.20 -7.21 -22.74
CA PRO A 787 25.25 -6.81 -21.82
C PRO A 787 26.26 -5.83 -22.44
N THR A 788 26.78 -6.14 -23.62
CA THR A 788 27.66 -5.23 -24.37
C THR A 788 27.30 -5.23 -25.86
N LYS A 789 27.85 -4.30 -26.64
CA LYS A 789 27.61 -4.23 -28.09
C LYS A 789 28.28 -5.38 -28.83
N GLU A 790 29.34 -5.93 -28.25
CA GLU A 790 30.20 -6.96 -28.83
C GLU A 790 29.68 -8.39 -28.56
N THR A 791 28.75 -8.57 -27.60
CA THR A 791 28.16 -9.88 -27.31
C THR A 791 27.17 -10.30 -28.42
N SER A 792 27.37 -11.50 -28.97
CA SER A 792 26.48 -12.15 -29.92
C SER A 792 26.10 -13.56 -29.48
N TYR A 793 24.85 -13.95 -29.70
CA TYR A 793 24.34 -15.29 -29.36
C TYR A 793 24.06 -16.12 -30.61
N GLN A 794 24.06 -17.46 -30.51
CA GLN A 794 23.93 -18.31 -31.70
C GLN A 794 22.46 -18.48 -32.14
N HIS A 795 21.55 -18.62 -31.18
CA HIS A 795 20.14 -18.96 -31.40
C HIS A 795 19.19 -17.80 -31.07
N ILE A 796 19.51 -17.00 -30.04
CA ILE A 796 18.60 -15.98 -29.50
C ILE A 796 18.97 -14.53 -29.84
N ASP A 797 19.98 -14.28 -30.69
CA ASP A 797 20.52 -12.93 -30.94
C ASP A 797 19.46 -11.92 -31.42
N MET A 798 18.50 -12.37 -32.23
CA MET A 798 17.42 -11.54 -32.78
C MET A 798 16.49 -10.95 -31.72
N LEU A 799 16.47 -11.48 -30.49
CA LEU A 799 15.66 -10.94 -29.39
C LEU A 799 16.15 -9.55 -28.94
N PHE A 800 17.46 -9.31 -29.03
CA PHE A 800 18.11 -8.13 -28.44
C PHE A 800 18.17 -6.94 -29.39
N LYS A 801 17.64 -5.78 -28.97
CA LYS A 801 17.53 -4.57 -29.82
C LYS A 801 18.33 -3.36 -29.35
N ASP A 802 18.83 -3.37 -28.11
CA ASP A 802 19.55 -2.23 -27.51
C ASP A 802 20.56 -2.71 -26.46
N VAL A 803 21.34 -1.81 -25.86
CA VAL A 803 22.40 -2.11 -24.87
C VAL A 803 22.16 -1.33 -23.58
N VAL A 804 22.54 -1.94 -22.44
CA VAL A 804 22.43 -1.32 -21.11
C VAL A 804 23.48 -0.20 -20.94
N ASP A 805 23.09 0.91 -20.33
CA ASP A 805 24.00 1.97 -19.90
C ASP A 805 24.53 1.68 -18.48
N TRP A 806 25.71 1.04 -18.41
CA TRP A 806 26.34 0.64 -17.14
C TRP A 806 26.92 1.81 -16.35
N GLU A 807 27.45 2.82 -17.03
CA GLU A 807 28.09 4.00 -16.41
C GLU A 807 27.06 4.79 -15.58
N LEU A 808 25.83 4.87 -16.05
CA LEU A 808 24.75 5.51 -15.31
C LEU A 808 24.40 4.78 -14.01
N ILE A 809 24.41 3.45 -14.01
CA ILE A 809 24.15 2.64 -12.80
C ILE A 809 25.30 2.82 -11.79
N GLU A 810 26.54 2.78 -12.27
CA GLU A 810 27.74 2.93 -11.44
C GLU A 810 27.80 4.31 -10.78
N THR A 811 27.57 5.37 -11.56
CA THR A 811 27.61 6.76 -11.09
C THR A 811 26.58 7.04 -10.00
N HIS A 812 25.37 6.51 -10.15
CA HIS A 812 24.24 6.77 -9.23
C HIS A 812 24.00 5.65 -8.21
N TRP A 813 24.94 4.72 -8.04
CA TRP A 813 24.83 3.59 -7.10
C TRP A 813 24.50 4.06 -5.67
N LYS A 814 25.20 5.10 -5.17
CA LYS A 814 24.92 5.68 -3.84
C LYS A 814 23.51 6.24 -3.72
N ASP A 815 23.00 6.88 -4.78
CA ASP A 815 21.66 7.45 -4.79
C ASP A 815 20.59 6.35 -4.78
N LEU A 816 20.79 5.26 -5.53
CA LEU A 816 19.92 4.08 -5.53
C LEU A 816 19.83 3.46 -4.13
N LEU A 817 20.97 3.26 -3.45
CA LEU A 817 21.01 2.69 -2.11
C LEU A 817 20.39 3.61 -1.06
N ARG A 818 20.70 4.91 -1.12
CA ARG A 818 20.13 5.92 -0.21
C ARG A 818 18.60 5.88 -0.21
N VAL A 819 18.01 5.73 -1.38
CA VAL A 819 16.56 5.61 -1.55
C VAL A 819 16.02 4.33 -0.89
N VAL A 820 16.65 3.19 -1.14
CA VAL A 820 16.19 1.90 -0.62
C VAL A 820 16.33 1.83 0.90
N LEU A 821 17.43 2.33 1.44
CA LEU A 821 17.65 2.44 2.88
C LEU A 821 16.64 3.39 3.54
N SER A 822 16.28 4.49 2.86
CA SER A 822 15.23 5.41 3.35
C SER A 822 13.85 4.74 3.38
N ILE A 823 13.54 3.87 2.43
CA ILE A 823 12.31 3.07 2.42
C ILE A 823 12.33 2.04 3.56
N LYS A 824 13.42 1.27 3.72
CA LYS A 824 13.57 0.30 4.81
C LYS A 824 13.48 0.97 6.20
N ALA A 825 13.97 2.21 6.33
CA ALA A 825 13.86 3.01 7.55
C ALA A 825 12.46 3.64 7.77
N GLY A 826 11.52 3.48 6.83
CA GLY A 826 10.16 4.01 6.92
C GLY A 826 10.06 5.54 6.81
N LYS A 827 11.09 6.20 6.27
CA LYS A 827 11.11 7.66 6.07
C LYS A 827 10.24 8.11 4.89
N ILE A 828 10.20 7.29 3.84
CA ILE A 828 9.37 7.50 2.65
C ILE A 828 8.73 6.16 2.23
N SER A 829 7.49 6.19 1.75
CA SER A 829 6.84 5.00 1.22
C SER A 829 7.33 4.69 -0.20
N SER A 830 7.42 3.40 -0.54
CA SER A 830 7.78 2.95 -1.89
C SER A 830 6.78 3.44 -2.93
N SER A 831 5.50 3.49 -2.56
CA SER A 831 4.42 3.98 -3.42
C SER A 831 4.53 5.48 -3.75
N THR A 832 4.91 6.32 -2.78
CA THR A 832 5.13 7.76 -3.01
C THR A 832 6.29 7.98 -3.98
N LEU A 833 7.38 7.25 -3.78
CA LEU A 833 8.55 7.35 -4.63
C LEU A 833 8.28 6.83 -6.05
N LEU A 834 7.69 5.64 -6.19
CA LEU A 834 7.37 5.06 -7.50
C LEU A 834 6.35 5.89 -8.28
N ARG A 835 5.47 6.66 -7.61
CA ARG A 835 4.60 7.63 -8.29
C ARG A 835 5.40 8.75 -8.96
N LYS A 836 6.48 9.22 -8.32
CA LYS A 836 7.40 10.24 -8.85
C LYS A 836 8.30 9.64 -9.94
N LEU A 837 8.88 8.46 -9.70
CA LEU A 837 9.73 7.73 -10.64
C LEU A 837 8.94 7.04 -11.77
N GLY A 838 7.61 6.93 -11.69
CA GLY A 838 6.80 6.30 -12.72
C GLY A 838 6.55 7.19 -13.94
N ASN A 839 6.76 8.50 -13.80
CA ASN A 839 6.63 9.45 -14.89
C ASN A 839 8.01 9.71 -15.51
N TYR A 840 8.06 9.68 -16.84
CA TYR A 840 9.28 9.99 -17.56
C TYR A 840 9.74 11.41 -17.23
N SER A 841 10.88 11.52 -16.54
CA SER A 841 11.57 12.78 -16.30
C SER A 841 12.90 12.79 -17.06
N ARG A 842 13.16 13.93 -17.71
CA ARG A 842 14.45 14.20 -18.36
C ARG A 842 15.49 14.75 -17.38
N LYS A 843 15.03 15.39 -16.30
CA LYS A 843 15.86 16.08 -15.31
C LYS A 843 16.28 15.13 -14.18
N ASN A 844 15.39 14.22 -13.80
CA ASN A 844 15.60 13.32 -12.68
C ASN A 844 16.58 12.19 -13.04
N ARG A 845 17.86 12.38 -12.68
CA ARG A 845 18.93 11.38 -12.86
C ARG A 845 18.67 10.10 -12.08
N LEU A 846 18.09 10.21 -10.89
CA LEU A 846 17.70 9.05 -10.07
C LEU A 846 16.69 8.16 -10.82
N TYR A 847 15.67 8.76 -11.47
CA TYR A 847 14.74 8.01 -12.32
C TYR A 847 15.46 7.26 -13.46
N GLN A 848 16.42 7.92 -14.12
CA GLN A 848 17.16 7.30 -15.22
C GLN A 848 17.98 6.11 -14.71
N ALA A 849 18.65 6.23 -13.57
CA ALA A 849 19.38 5.14 -12.94
C ALA A 849 18.47 3.94 -12.57
N PHE A 850 17.32 4.20 -11.93
CA PHE A 850 16.30 3.16 -11.65
C PHE A 850 15.79 2.50 -12.94
N ARG A 851 15.63 3.28 -14.02
CA ARG A 851 15.18 2.74 -15.31
C ARG A 851 16.23 1.84 -15.95
N GLU A 852 17.51 2.21 -15.93
CA GLU A 852 18.57 1.39 -16.53
C GLU A 852 18.80 0.10 -15.73
N LEU A 853 18.90 0.17 -14.40
CA LEU A 853 18.94 -1.03 -13.54
C LEU A 853 17.73 -1.94 -13.82
N GLY A 854 16.55 -1.34 -13.95
CA GLY A 854 15.31 -2.04 -14.20
C GLY A 854 15.26 -2.74 -15.55
N ARG A 855 15.96 -2.22 -16.56
CA ARG A 855 16.09 -2.87 -17.88
C ARG A 855 16.90 -4.16 -17.76
N VAL A 856 17.98 -4.18 -17.00
CA VAL A 856 18.80 -5.38 -16.72
C VAL A 856 17.94 -6.47 -16.10
N VAL A 857 17.32 -6.17 -14.94
CA VAL A 857 16.51 -7.14 -14.18
C VAL A 857 15.34 -7.66 -15.01
N ARG A 858 14.66 -6.77 -15.75
CA ARG A 858 13.55 -7.15 -16.61
C ARG A 858 14.00 -8.06 -17.76
N THR A 859 15.13 -7.78 -18.40
CA THR A 859 15.63 -8.62 -19.50
C THR A 859 16.01 -10.01 -18.98
N ALA A 860 16.70 -10.11 -17.85
CA ALA A 860 16.99 -11.39 -17.22
C ALA A 860 15.70 -12.19 -16.90
N PHE A 861 14.70 -11.54 -16.30
CA PHE A 861 13.40 -12.18 -16.05
C PHE A 861 12.71 -12.67 -17.33
N LEU A 862 12.69 -11.85 -18.40
CA LEU A 862 12.08 -12.23 -19.67
C LEU A 862 12.77 -13.44 -20.29
N LEU A 863 14.11 -13.52 -20.21
CA LEU A 863 14.89 -14.66 -20.69
C LEU A 863 14.53 -15.94 -19.92
N SER A 864 14.46 -15.89 -18.58
CA SER A 864 14.00 -17.02 -17.77
C SER A 864 12.54 -17.40 -18.06
N TYR A 865 11.66 -16.42 -18.26
CA TYR A 865 10.25 -16.65 -18.52
C TYR A 865 10.00 -17.39 -19.85
N ILE A 866 10.78 -17.09 -20.90
CA ILE A 866 10.64 -17.76 -22.19
C ILE A 866 11.26 -19.16 -22.20
N SER A 867 12.32 -19.38 -21.42
CA SER A 867 13.01 -20.67 -21.38
C SER A 867 12.34 -21.69 -20.46
N ASP A 868 11.82 -21.27 -19.30
CA ASP A 868 11.34 -22.17 -18.25
C ASP A 868 9.81 -22.32 -18.28
N ILE A 869 9.33 -23.56 -18.47
CA ILE A 869 7.89 -23.90 -18.44
C ILE A 869 7.33 -24.01 -17.02
N GLU A 870 8.13 -24.48 -16.05
CA GLU A 870 7.70 -24.64 -14.67
C GLU A 870 7.45 -23.26 -14.02
N LEU A 871 8.33 -22.30 -14.31
CA LEU A 871 8.16 -20.91 -13.92
C LEU A 871 6.83 -20.33 -14.44
N ARG A 872 6.48 -20.59 -15.70
CA ARG A 872 5.21 -20.13 -16.30
C ARG A 872 3.99 -20.78 -15.68
N ASP A 873 4.06 -22.08 -15.40
CA ASP A 873 2.98 -22.82 -14.72
C ASP A 873 2.80 -22.30 -13.29
N GLN A 874 3.88 -22.01 -12.56
CA GLN A 874 3.84 -21.45 -11.21
C GLN A 874 3.22 -20.04 -11.20
N ILE A 875 3.62 -19.15 -12.13
CA ILE A 875 3.03 -17.82 -12.28
C ILE A 875 1.52 -17.93 -12.54
N THR A 876 1.12 -18.84 -13.42
CA THR A 876 -0.30 -19.06 -13.78
C THR A 876 -1.10 -19.60 -12.59
N ALA A 877 -0.59 -20.62 -11.90
CA ALA A 877 -1.24 -21.22 -10.74
C ALA A 877 -1.46 -20.19 -9.61
N THR A 878 -0.45 -19.38 -9.32
CA THR A 878 -0.54 -18.37 -8.25
C THR A 878 -1.48 -17.23 -8.62
N THR A 879 -1.51 -16.83 -9.90
CA THR A 879 -2.48 -15.84 -10.40
C THR A 879 -3.93 -16.34 -10.25
N ASN A 880 -4.19 -17.60 -10.61
CA ASN A 880 -5.52 -18.20 -10.47
C ASN A 880 -6.01 -18.21 -9.00
N LYS A 881 -5.10 -18.32 -8.01
CA LYS A 881 -5.47 -18.29 -6.57
C LYS A 881 -5.99 -16.91 -6.15
N VAL A 882 -5.41 -15.83 -6.67
CA VAL A 882 -5.91 -14.47 -6.40
C VAL A 882 -7.25 -14.23 -7.10
N GLU A 883 -7.41 -14.67 -8.35
CA GLU A 883 -8.69 -14.58 -9.04
C GLU A 883 -9.81 -15.32 -8.26
N ALA A 884 -9.50 -16.50 -7.72
CA ALA A 884 -10.40 -17.25 -6.85
C ALA A 884 -10.69 -16.52 -5.53
N TYR A 885 -9.67 -15.89 -4.91
CA TYR A 885 -9.85 -15.06 -3.72
C TYR A 885 -10.80 -13.89 -3.99
N ASN A 886 -10.63 -13.18 -5.10
CA ASN A 886 -11.49 -12.06 -5.49
C ASN A 886 -12.95 -12.50 -5.68
N GLY A 887 -13.18 -13.71 -6.20
CA GLY A 887 -14.52 -14.31 -6.25
C GLY A 887 -15.09 -14.63 -4.85
N PHE A 888 -14.26 -15.18 -3.97
CA PHE A 888 -14.61 -15.54 -2.59
C PHE A 888 -14.92 -14.32 -1.72
N SER A 889 -14.07 -13.29 -1.75
CA SER A 889 -14.24 -12.05 -1.00
C SER A 889 -15.50 -11.30 -1.43
N LYS A 890 -15.77 -11.25 -2.74
CA LYS A 890 -17.00 -10.71 -3.32
C LYS A 890 -18.25 -11.49 -2.88
N TRP A 891 -18.15 -12.82 -2.75
CA TRP A 891 -19.26 -13.64 -2.23
C TRP A 891 -19.61 -13.30 -0.77
N LEU A 892 -18.62 -12.94 0.04
CA LEU A 892 -18.80 -12.47 1.42
C LEU A 892 -19.28 -11.00 1.49
N PHE A 893 -19.05 -10.21 0.44
CA PHE A 893 -19.49 -8.82 0.29
C PHE A 893 -20.92 -8.73 -0.28
N PHE A 894 -21.89 -9.42 0.33
CA PHE A 894 -23.24 -9.62 -0.23
C PHE A 894 -24.23 -8.47 0.03
N GLY A 895 -23.89 -7.50 0.89
CA GLY A 895 -24.72 -6.33 1.18
C GLY A 895 -24.53 -5.18 0.18
N GLY A 896 -25.49 -4.24 0.17
CA GLY A 896 -25.34 -2.95 -0.52
C GLY A 896 -25.12 -3.03 -2.04
N GLU A 897 -25.58 -4.10 -2.69
CA GLU A 897 -25.37 -4.39 -4.13
C GLU A 897 -23.89 -4.41 -4.56
N GLY A 898 -22.96 -4.57 -3.60
CA GLY A 898 -21.52 -4.49 -3.85
C GLY A 898 -20.99 -3.07 -4.12
N ILE A 899 -21.81 -2.03 -3.89
CA ILE A 899 -21.43 -0.63 -4.06
C ILE A 899 -20.83 -0.10 -2.76
N ILE A 900 -19.69 0.59 -2.85
CA ILE A 900 -19.13 1.35 -1.73
C ILE A 900 -19.79 2.73 -1.69
N ALA A 901 -20.69 2.92 -0.73
CA ALA A 901 -21.58 4.08 -0.65
C ALA A 901 -20.99 5.31 0.08
N ASP A 902 -19.71 5.28 0.45
CA ASP A 902 -19.02 6.42 1.10
C ASP A 902 -18.04 7.10 0.13
N ASN A 903 -17.93 8.42 0.23
CA ASN A 903 -17.01 9.25 -0.57
C ASN A 903 -15.69 9.52 0.17
N ASP A 904 -15.57 9.20 1.47
CA ASP A 904 -14.33 9.34 2.24
C ASP A 904 -13.36 8.19 1.90
N PRO A 905 -12.16 8.50 1.35
CA PRO A 905 -11.11 7.51 1.10
C PRO A 905 -10.79 6.62 2.31
N GLU A 906 -10.84 7.17 3.52
CA GLU A 906 -10.54 6.43 4.75
C GLU A 906 -11.62 5.37 5.05
N GLU A 907 -12.88 5.69 4.76
CA GLU A 907 -13.99 4.74 4.90
C GLU A 907 -13.95 3.67 3.79
N GLN A 908 -13.62 4.07 2.56
CA GLN A 908 -13.43 3.13 1.44
C GLN A 908 -12.33 2.10 1.74
N GLU A 909 -11.18 2.57 2.22
CA GLU A 909 -10.07 1.71 2.66
C GLU A 909 -10.50 0.73 3.77
N LYS A 910 -11.22 1.24 4.78
CA LYS A 910 -11.71 0.40 5.89
C LYS A 910 -12.66 -0.68 5.41
N VAL A 911 -13.57 -0.38 4.48
CA VAL A 911 -14.54 -1.35 3.96
C VAL A 911 -13.83 -2.55 3.32
N ILE A 912 -12.81 -2.32 2.50
CA ILE A 912 -12.00 -3.41 1.92
C ILE A 912 -11.31 -4.22 3.00
N LYS A 913 -10.65 -3.56 3.97
CA LYS A 913 -9.95 -4.25 5.06
C LYS A 913 -10.89 -5.02 6.00
N TYR A 914 -12.10 -4.53 6.21
CA TYR A 914 -13.13 -5.27 6.94
C TYR A 914 -13.54 -6.52 6.15
N ASN A 915 -13.69 -6.41 4.83
CA ASN A 915 -14.01 -7.57 4.00
C ASN A 915 -12.89 -8.62 4.05
N ASP A 916 -11.63 -8.22 3.93
CA ASP A 916 -10.50 -9.14 4.08
C ASP A 916 -10.45 -9.77 5.48
N LEU A 917 -10.80 -9.01 6.53
CA LEU A 917 -10.84 -9.54 7.89
C LEU A 917 -11.90 -10.64 8.02
N VAL A 918 -13.06 -10.47 7.39
CA VAL A 918 -14.10 -11.52 7.31
C VAL A 918 -13.63 -12.68 6.43
N ALA A 919 -13.05 -12.41 5.27
CA ALA A 919 -12.57 -13.43 4.34
C ALA A 919 -11.49 -14.31 4.98
N ASN A 920 -10.45 -13.72 5.57
CA ASN A 920 -9.40 -14.44 6.26
C ASN A 920 -9.91 -15.18 7.51
N ALA A 921 -10.91 -14.65 8.22
CA ALA A 921 -11.55 -15.37 9.32
C ALA A 921 -12.25 -16.65 8.82
N VAL A 922 -12.99 -16.57 7.72
CA VAL A 922 -13.65 -17.74 7.10
C VAL A 922 -12.61 -18.72 6.53
N ILE A 923 -11.56 -18.24 5.87
CA ILE A 923 -10.45 -19.08 5.36
C ILE A 923 -9.79 -19.85 6.52
N PHE A 924 -9.44 -19.15 7.60
CA PHE A 924 -8.80 -19.77 8.75
C PHE A 924 -9.70 -20.81 9.40
N HIS A 925 -10.97 -20.48 9.57
CA HIS A 925 -11.94 -21.36 10.19
C HIS A 925 -12.26 -22.58 9.32
N ASN A 926 -12.35 -22.43 8.00
CA ASN A 926 -12.43 -23.54 7.05
C ASN A 926 -11.23 -24.48 7.17
N VAL A 927 -10.01 -23.94 7.33
CA VAL A 927 -8.81 -24.77 7.57
C VAL A 927 -8.89 -25.55 8.87
N VAL A 928 -9.44 -24.97 9.94
CA VAL A 928 -9.67 -25.68 11.21
C VAL A 928 -10.61 -26.88 10.98
N ASP A 929 -11.75 -26.66 10.33
CA ASP A 929 -12.73 -27.72 10.07
C ASP A 929 -12.19 -28.79 9.11
N GLN A 930 -11.55 -28.39 8.02
CA GLN A 930 -10.91 -29.32 7.07
C GLN A 930 -9.85 -30.17 7.75
N THR A 931 -8.98 -29.57 8.57
CA THR A 931 -7.92 -30.30 9.29
C THR A 931 -8.51 -31.31 10.28
N ARG A 932 -9.60 -30.95 10.97
CA ARG A 932 -10.33 -31.88 11.85
C ARG A 932 -10.95 -33.03 11.06
N ILE A 933 -11.70 -32.75 10.00
CA ILE A 933 -12.39 -33.77 9.20
C ILE A 933 -11.38 -34.72 8.54
N LEU A 934 -10.24 -34.22 8.06
CA LEU A 934 -9.19 -35.07 7.51
C LEU A 934 -8.64 -36.05 8.57
N ARG A 935 -8.56 -35.65 9.85
CA ARG A 935 -8.11 -36.52 10.95
C ARG A 935 -9.16 -37.60 11.24
N GLU A 936 -10.42 -37.21 11.30
CA GLU A 936 -11.54 -38.14 11.48
C GLU A 936 -11.60 -39.16 10.33
N LEU A 937 -11.47 -38.70 9.08
CA LEU A 937 -11.42 -39.58 7.89
C LEU A 937 -10.26 -40.58 7.95
N LYS A 938 -9.05 -40.17 8.36
CA LYS A 938 -7.93 -41.11 8.53
C LYS A 938 -8.19 -42.11 9.65
N GLN A 939 -8.80 -41.69 10.75
CA GLN A 939 -9.19 -42.59 11.85
C GLN A 939 -10.25 -43.60 11.42
N GLU A 940 -11.16 -43.21 10.52
CA GLU A 940 -12.17 -44.08 9.90
C GLU A 940 -11.57 -45.02 8.82
N GLY A 941 -10.27 -44.91 8.52
CA GLY A 941 -9.58 -45.74 7.52
C GLY A 941 -9.71 -45.24 6.08
N PHE A 942 -10.19 -44.02 5.86
CA PHE A 942 -10.20 -43.41 4.52
C PHE A 942 -8.76 -43.07 4.07
N PRO A 943 -8.36 -43.35 2.82
CA PRO A 943 -7.02 -43.03 2.34
C PRO A 943 -6.84 -41.52 2.19
N VAL A 944 -5.96 -40.94 3.01
CA VAL A 944 -5.64 -39.51 2.99
C VAL A 944 -4.19 -39.33 2.52
N ASN A 945 -4.01 -38.99 1.24
CA ASN A 945 -2.69 -38.75 0.64
C ASN A 945 -2.39 -37.27 0.49
N ARG A 946 -1.11 -36.89 0.59
CA ARG A 946 -0.66 -35.50 0.40
C ARG A 946 -1.02 -34.92 -0.97
N GLU A 947 -0.90 -35.72 -2.03
CA GLU A 947 -1.24 -35.28 -3.40
C GLU A 947 -2.72 -34.96 -3.57
N ASP A 948 -3.61 -35.74 -2.94
CA ASP A 948 -5.06 -35.51 -2.99
C ASP A 948 -5.45 -34.29 -2.12
N ILE A 949 -4.77 -34.07 -0.99
CA ILE A 949 -4.98 -32.86 -0.17
C ILE A 949 -4.55 -31.58 -0.91
N ALA A 950 -3.47 -31.67 -1.70
CA ALA A 950 -2.95 -30.53 -2.45
C ALA A 950 -3.94 -29.97 -3.49
N THR A 951 -4.95 -30.74 -3.90
CA THR A 951 -6.01 -30.27 -4.81
C THR A 951 -7.16 -29.55 -4.10
N LEU A 952 -7.24 -29.61 -2.77
CA LEU A 952 -8.27 -28.93 -1.98
C LEU A 952 -8.03 -27.42 -1.93
N SER A 953 -9.04 -26.68 -1.48
CA SER A 953 -8.98 -25.23 -1.27
C SER A 953 -9.70 -24.83 0.02
N PRO A 954 -9.25 -23.77 0.72
CA PRO A 954 -9.97 -23.24 1.86
C PRO A 954 -11.16 -22.34 1.46
N TYR A 955 -11.37 -22.05 0.17
CA TYR A 955 -12.45 -21.17 -0.31
C TYR A 955 -13.82 -21.87 -0.44
N VAL A 956 -14.13 -22.82 0.44
CA VAL A 956 -15.40 -23.54 0.43
C VAL A 956 -16.51 -22.70 1.05
N THR A 957 -17.58 -22.47 0.30
CA THR A 957 -18.70 -21.60 0.71
C THR A 957 -20.02 -22.33 0.96
N SER A 958 -20.15 -23.60 0.56
CA SER A 958 -21.42 -24.33 0.55
C SER A 958 -22.06 -24.49 1.93
N HIS A 959 -21.26 -24.57 2.99
CA HIS A 959 -21.70 -24.75 4.38
C HIS A 959 -21.85 -23.42 5.14
N ILE A 960 -21.48 -22.29 4.55
CA ILE A 960 -21.49 -20.98 5.20
C ILE A 960 -22.80 -20.24 4.91
N LYS A 961 -23.55 -19.91 5.96
CA LYS A 961 -24.81 -19.16 5.88
C LYS A 961 -24.55 -17.66 5.89
N ARG A 962 -24.89 -16.99 4.78
CA ARG A 962 -24.81 -15.53 4.59
C ARG A 962 -26.10 -14.77 4.89
N PHE A 963 -27.23 -15.46 5.03
CA PHE A 963 -28.55 -14.84 5.18
C PHE A 963 -29.31 -15.49 6.33
N GLY A 964 -30.17 -14.72 6.98
CA GLY A 964 -31.03 -15.18 8.08
C GLY A 964 -30.98 -14.21 9.26
N ASP A 965 -31.50 -14.68 10.40
CA ASP A 965 -31.35 -13.98 11.67
C ASP A 965 -29.94 -14.22 12.23
N TYR A 966 -29.32 -13.13 12.68
CA TYR A 966 -27.95 -13.10 13.18
C TYR A 966 -27.97 -13.05 14.71
N ILE A 967 -27.87 -14.23 15.32
CA ILE A 967 -27.75 -14.35 16.77
C ILE A 967 -26.26 -14.41 17.09
N ILE A 968 -25.80 -13.52 17.97
CA ILE A 968 -24.43 -13.55 18.46
C ILE A 968 -24.38 -14.31 19.79
N ASP A 969 -23.48 -15.27 19.87
CA ASP A 969 -23.16 -15.98 21.10
C ASP A 969 -21.65 -15.90 21.34
N VAL A 970 -21.25 -15.00 22.23
CA VAL A 970 -19.85 -14.81 22.63
C VAL A 970 -19.43 -15.74 23.76
N GLU A 971 -20.38 -16.43 24.40
CA GLU A 971 -20.13 -17.37 25.50
C GLU A 971 -19.92 -18.80 25.01
N ALA A 972 -20.41 -19.13 23.82
CA ALA A 972 -20.11 -20.37 23.12
C ALA A 972 -18.58 -20.54 22.94
N VAL A 973 -18.01 -21.48 23.70
CA VAL A 973 -16.59 -21.81 23.61
C VAL A 973 -16.37 -22.79 22.45
N PRO A 974 -15.65 -22.41 21.38
CA PRO A 974 -15.31 -23.35 20.32
C PRO A 974 -14.33 -24.41 20.82
N GLU A 975 -14.30 -25.55 20.15
CA GLU A 975 -13.33 -26.60 20.44
C GLU A 975 -11.87 -26.11 20.29
N PRO A 976 -10.92 -26.70 21.04
CA PRO A 976 -9.50 -26.43 20.88
C PRO A 976 -9.01 -26.76 19.47
N ILE A 977 -8.10 -25.94 18.96
CA ILE A 977 -7.46 -26.14 17.66
C ILE A 977 -6.30 -27.14 17.77
N ASP A 978 -6.19 -28.02 16.79
CA ASP A 978 -5.01 -28.87 16.57
C ASP A 978 -4.49 -28.62 15.13
N PRO A 979 -3.29 -28.06 14.97
CA PRO A 979 -2.74 -27.71 13.67
C PRO A 979 -2.15 -28.89 12.89
N SER A 980 -2.06 -30.08 13.49
CA SER A 980 -1.38 -31.23 12.90
C SER A 980 -2.21 -31.86 11.77
N LEU A 981 -1.52 -32.22 10.69
CA LEU A 981 -2.13 -32.88 9.56
C LEU A 981 -1.94 -34.40 9.68
N PRO A 982 -2.97 -35.21 9.40
CA PRO A 982 -2.89 -36.66 9.50
C PRO A 982 -2.24 -37.23 8.23
N ILE A 983 -0.98 -36.93 7.94
CA ILE A 983 -0.25 -37.52 6.81
C ILE A 983 0.90 -38.37 7.31
#